data_AF-A0A4Y2NN77-F1
#
_entry.id   AF-A0A4Y2NN77-F1
#
_cell.length_a   1.000
_cell.length_b   1.000
_cell.length_c   1.000
_cell.angle_alpha   90.00
_cell.angle_beta   90.00
_cell.angle_gamma   90.00
#
_symmetry.space_group_name_H-M   'P 1'
#
loop_
_entity.id
_entity.type
_entity.pdbx_description
1 polymer ?
#
loop_
_entity_poly.entity_id
_entity_poly.type
_entity_poly.pdbx_seq_one_letter_code
_entity_poly.pdbx_strand_id
1 'polypeptide(L)'
;MSLSAANFHADIGIQCDNYLGSQKSSNWKGINFFYGKARLREPIENKVSRHYSLSVLEHVNIFHAGRDTYGKAVPALEAMGQPPVINNLNLRYSAFDGINLYKPDDTFVIENSIVADNRGHGISVNSSISQVTLSRVKVRGNGGDGVHFWHHDSYDTAPSFCDTGNIGEEQIYPVRRSHVQRREQRYVQACEQVFEVASWTGQVLTVNFMGFSSDVSDPNHASRIDVYDGPTDSSRLLASVPIINNTFPESVTSTRQKILLKYRPRIHYDASFVVEIVANQGKAYDLNITDSEISSNQGKGIAVYEQKSGTLVNDSNVIENGYLAGLHVATGSGDVVINSTSIRGNEGGGVNLTHAGGFVHIDRSSVANNNGRGVAFWFNETSEHITFNHTVHITRSELVNNTLYGILMGNQCLADSFWNISLNSFRNSRDSGIYVSPCWSLNKKVSQSIVLVTHNQFLDSDYLALEASPVLHTHLLVEHNEFRGHERGVIHVSGLDDDDFSNVPAKVEIRHNYFAFNNGKFVANIGVGKETYVQELFFYKNELERNSIREPFHGLNPRSRVCAVVVVSSQNTYVYRNMFDNPESTYQLGSHVEKHQIIINGTYNYWGSVRVKEVYERIFDRKDRYNLARVEFLPFLTISSDLDDSASISDSHERDKIIPFQNGSEIGGEVPGSIFLPRGTYTVTRDIYVRPGNGRLHIEPGAILKFDRSVGMMVQGTLISESDLETQPILYTINDHATIGQDKAKIRLSKDTEGLLEVHVNGVWGSVCDYGWDIVDASIACNQMGLVLHPEDWLMEQSEFDSSHYEILLSNVQCTLQDTDITLCRAEKDFENSCTSKVGLRCYNPSWSGLRLGMAAGESRLRNIIVERAGLLDFATNTFKPALQIDFNRHVLEKLKIRNNIDSGVGIMWNEVFVSESRKLIDSEFLNNHRHGLVVHTQGLNIYRCEMTNNDGSGIHYNPMFSKLEQRDLISWVNLEERNKIIRIPEDISGNIFLRSDEHRYFVFTKTKTPKRFSVTTTSGRSVGVVVLNSFKETSSENLAFYGRLEITLDAPRWDVRNNLTAFPLRTPGYGMLVDYQPGQAPSGQAIIYVASVDGQRSKPVWETQPKIHIDSIDIKGCKRGLSSHHFNRDISDYGDHFHRYSNETILVTNTNISDSKAEAVYVWAPFWDPFIKNLAEVISSYVYHFSEGHVRTFV
;
A
#
# COMPACT_ATOMS: atom_id res chain seq x y z
N MET A 1 3.59 2.82 -8.15
CA MET A 1 4.88 2.51 -7.51
C MET A 1 5.69 1.69 -8.48
N SER A 2 6.79 2.26 -8.97
CA SER A 2 7.79 1.52 -9.73
C SER A 2 8.35 0.43 -8.84
N LEU A 3 8.14 -0.84 -9.20
CA LEU A 3 9.08 -1.86 -8.78
C LEU A 3 10.42 -1.37 -9.28
N SER A 4 11.31 -1.05 -8.35
CA SER A 4 12.72 -1.04 -8.62
C SER A 4 13.02 -2.38 -9.28
N ALA A 5 13.16 -2.36 -10.60
CA ALA A 5 14.13 -3.22 -11.23
C ALA A 5 15.38 -2.97 -10.40
N ALA A 6 15.73 -3.94 -9.57
CA ALA A 6 17.07 -4.05 -9.06
C ALA A 6 17.91 -4.06 -10.33
N ASN A 7 18.43 -2.89 -10.69
CA ASN A 7 19.68 -2.80 -11.41
C ASN A 7 20.67 -3.43 -10.45
N PHE A 8 20.71 -4.76 -10.43
CA PHE A 8 21.95 -5.44 -10.20
C PHE A 8 22.89 -4.73 -11.16
N HIS A 9 23.82 -3.95 -10.61
CA HIS A 9 25.06 -3.70 -11.30
C HIS A 9 25.53 -5.11 -11.67
N ALA A 10 25.33 -5.50 -12.93
CA ALA A 10 25.87 -6.73 -13.42
C ALA A 10 27.37 -6.46 -13.46
N ASP A 11 28.03 -6.66 -12.33
CA ASP A 11 29.46 -6.85 -12.31
C ASP A 11 29.70 -7.98 -13.30
N ILE A 12 30.31 -7.63 -14.42
CA ILE A 12 30.67 -8.61 -15.44
C ILE A 12 31.81 -9.41 -14.84
N GLY A 13 31.45 -10.46 -14.10
CA GLY A 13 32.37 -11.48 -13.65
C GLY A 13 32.86 -12.23 -14.87
N ILE A 14 34.01 -11.83 -15.41
CA ILE A 14 34.70 -12.60 -16.42
C ILE A 14 35.44 -13.73 -15.70
N GLN A 15 34.82 -14.90 -15.59
CA GLN A 15 35.57 -16.10 -15.28
C GLN A 15 36.32 -16.52 -16.55
N CYS A 16 37.53 -15.98 -16.71
CA CYS A 16 38.51 -16.58 -17.59
C CYS A 16 38.90 -17.92 -16.98
N ASP A 17 38.52 -19.01 -17.65
CA ASP A 17 39.03 -20.35 -17.36
C ASP A 17 40.58 -20.25 -17.27
N ASN A 18 41.17 -20.84 -16.22
CA ASN A 18 42.63 -20.83 -16.02
C ASN A 18 43.33 -21.17 -17.34
N TYR A 19 44.34 -20.35 -17.68
CA TYR A 19 45.22 -20.48 -18.83
C TYR A 19 45.30 -21.94 -19.31
N LEU A 20 44.63 -22.20 -20.44
CA LEU A 20 44.48 -23.52 -21.05
C LEU A 20 45.86 -24.18 -21.21
N GLY A 21 46.22 -25.00 -20.22
CA GLY A 21 47.32 -25.94 -20.32
C GLY A 21 47.04 -27.01 -21.39
N SER A 22 47.85 -28.06 -21.38
CA SER A 22 47.95 -29.16 -22.35
C SER A 22 46.67 -29.93 -22.72
N GLN A 23 45.46 -29.55 -22.26
CA GLN A 23 44.17 -30.05 -22.78
C GLN A 23 43.79 -29.48 -24.17
N LYS A 24 44.78 -29.08 -24.97
CA LYS A 24 44.59 -28.52 -26.32
C LYS A 24 44.30 -29.57 -27.40
N SER A 25 43.96 -30.81 -27.04
CA SER A 25 43.57 -31.86 -27.99
C SER A 25 42.59 -32.77 -27.26
N SER A 26 41.30 -32.87 -27.60
CA SER A 26 40.83 -33.26 -28.92
C SER A 26 39.30 -33.13 -29.00
N ASN A 27 38.70 -31.98 -28.61
CA ASN A 27 37.27 -31.84 -28.84
C ASN A 27 37.01 -31.87 -30.36
N TRP A 28 36.32 -32.89 -30.84
CA TRP A 28 35.98 -33.02 -32.25
C TRP A 28 34.73 -32.19 -32.57
N LYS A 29 34.40 -32.02 -33.84
CA LYS A 29 33.31 -31.11 -34.26
C LYS A 29 31.95 -31.47 -33.65
N GLY A 30 31.66 -32.75 -33.43
CA GLY A 30 30.33 -33.23 -33.12
C GLY A 30 29.61 -33.78 -34.35
N ILE A 31 28.36 -34.18 -34.17
CA ILE A 31 27.50 -34.77 -35.22
C ILE A 31 26.52 -33.71 -35.70
N ASN A 32 26.37 -33.59 -37.02
CA ASN A 32 25.44 -32.63 -37.62
C ASN A 32 24.50 -33.31 -38.62
N PHE A 33 23.20 -33.11 -38.44
CA PHE A 33 22.14 -33.59 -39.32
C PHE A 33 21.47 -32.40 -40.02
N PHE A 34 21.84 -32.13 -41.28
CA PHE A 34 21.17 -31.13 -42.09
C PHE A 34 20.17 -31.79 -43.05
N TYR A 35 18.88 -31.53 -42.85
CA TYR A 35 17.77 -32.05 -43.65
C TYR A 35 17.85 -33.58 -43.80
N GLY A 36 17.89 -34.28 -42.66
CA GLY A 36 18.00 -35.73 -42.59
C GLY A 36 16.92 -36.43 -43.41
N LYS A 37 17.26 -37.56 -44.05
CA LYS A 37 16.26 -38.33 -44.81
C LYS A 37 15.20 -38.88 -43.85
N ALA A 38 13.94 -38.61 -44.16
CA ALA A 38 12.79 -39.13 -43.44
C ALA A 38 11.90 -39.96 -44.36
N ARG A 39 11.05 -40.80 -43.78
CA ARG A 39 9.97 -41.50 -44.49
C ARG A 39 8.64 -41.17 -43.85
N LEU A 40 7.63 -41.01 -44.69
CA LEU A 40 6.26 -40.84 -44.23
C LEU A 40 5.73 -42.18 -43.71
N ARG A 41 5.22 -42.21 -42.49
CA ARG A 41 4.46 -43.35 -41.98
C ARG A 41 3.03 -43.22 -42.47
N GLU A 42 2.51 -44.26 -43.13
CA GLU A 42 1.13 -44.24 -43.61
C GLU A 42 0.15 -44.10 -42.43
N PRO A 43 -0.86 -43.22 -42.55
CA PRO A 43 -1.83 -42.96 -41.49
C PRO A 43 -2.80 -44.13 -41.38
N ILE A 44 -2.42 -45.17 -40.65
CA ILE A 44 -3.26 -46.34 -40.40
C ILE A 44 -3.83 -46.17 -38.98
N GLU A 45 -5.16 -46.09 -38.89
CA GLU A 45 -6.02 -45.91 -37.68
C GLU A 45 -6.32 -44.47 -37.20
N ASN A 46 -5.32 -43.60 -37.02
CA ASN A 46 -5.55 -42.29 -36.35
C ASN A 46 -5.62 -41.07 -37.29
N LYS A 47 -5.56 -41.26 -38.61
CA LYS A 47 -5.51 -40.16 -39.60
C LYS A 47 -4.45 -39.09 -39.31
N VAL A 48 -3.35 -39.48 -38.66
CA VAL A 48 -2.18 -38.62 -38.41
C VAL A 48 -1.02 -39.16 -39.23
N SER A 49 -0.46 -38.32 -40.07
CA SER A 49 0.77 -38.61 -40.82
C SER A 49 1.96 -38.04 -40.07
N ARG A 50 3.04 -38.83 -39.95
CA ARG A 50 4.29 -38.40 -39.31
C ARG A 50 5.49 -38.84 -40.14
N HIS A 51 6.49 -37.99 -40.20
CA HIS A 51 7.80 -38.32 -40.73
C HIS A 51 8.62 -39.01 -39.66
N TYR A 52 9.10 -40.22 -39.95
CA TYR A 52 10.12 -40.87 -39.13
C TYR A 52 11.49 -40.68 -39.77
N SER A 53 12.45 -40.23 -38.96
CA SER A 53 13.83 -40.08 -39.39
C SER A 53 14.44 -41.45 -39.70
N LEU A 54 15.20 -41.55 -40.80
CA LEU A 54 16.01 -42.73 -41.09
C LEU A 54 17.33 -42.73 -40.32
N SER A 55 17.68 -41.61 -39.70
CA SER A 55 18.83 -41.48 -38.81
C SER A 55 18.44 -41.85 -37.39
N VAL A 56 19.13 -42.81 -36.78
CA VAL A 56 18.86 -43.31 -35.43
C VAL A 56 20.15 -43.25 -34.60
N LEU A 57 20.06 -42.62 -33.42
CA LEU A 57 21.08 -42.61 -32.38
C LEU A 57 20.53 -43.38 -31.18
N GLU A 58 20.85 -44.67 -31.14
CA GLU A 58 20.42 -45.57 -30.07
C GLU A 58 21.63 -46.18 -29.35
N HIS A 59 21.68 -46.06 -28.02
CA HIS A 59 22.82 -46.52 -27.18
C HIS A 59 24.17 -45.88 -27.55
N VAL A 60 24.17 -44.56 -27.80
CA VAL A 60 25.35 -43.82 -28.26
C VAL A 60 26.00 -43.03 -27.12
N ASN A 61 27.33 -43.02 -27.05
CA ASN A 61 28.09 -42.13 -26.18
C ASN A 61 28.78 -41.03 -27.01
N ILE A 62 28.56 -39.76 -26.68
CA ILE A 62 29.20 -38.61 -27.33
C ILE A 62 29.98 -37.83 -26.27
N PHE A 63 31.31 -37.87 -26.33
CA PHE A 63 32.17 -37.18 -25.38
C PHE A 63 33.12 -36.22 -26.08
N HIS A 64 33.46 -35.11 -25.39
CA HIS A 64 34.46 -34.15 -25.84
C HIS A 64 34.19 -33.70 -27.29
N ALA A 65 32.99 -33.20 -27.58
CA ALA A 65 32.65 -32.66 -28.91
C ALA A 65 32.49 -31.13 -28.86
N GLY A 66 32.14 -30.50 -29.98
CA GLY A 66 31.76 -29.09 -30.03
C GLY A 66 32.85 -28.08 -30.38
N ARG A 67 33.88 -28.46 -31.16
CA ARG A 67 34.83 -27.49 -31.74
C ARG A 67 34.98 -27.66 -33.25
N ASP A 68 34.75 -26.59 -34.01
CA ASP A 68 34.93 -26.60 -35.45
C ASP A 68 36.41 -26.51 -35.88
N THR A 69 36.64 -26.50 -37.20
CA THR A 69 37.98 -26.41 -37.81
C THR A 69 38.70 -25.09 -37.53
N TYR A 70 37.98 -24.05 -37.12
CA TYR A 70 38.52 -22.73 -36.77
C TYR A 70 38.69 -22.56 -35.25
N GLY A 71 38.36 -23.61 -34.48
CA GLY A 71 38.42 -23.60 -33.02
C GLY A 71 37.24 -22.89 -32.34
N LYS A 72 36.19 -22.53 -33.11
CA LYS A 72 34.96 -21.95 -32.59
C LYS A 72 34.14 -23.03 -31.88
N ALA A 73 33.56 -22.66 -30.74
CA ALA A 73 32.66 -23.52 -29.98
C ALA A 73 31.34 -23.70 -30.77
N VAL A 74 30.93 -24.95 -30.96
CA VAL A 74 29.71 -25.37 -31.67
C VAL A 74 29.01 -26.47 -30.88
N PRO A 75 27.70 -26.72 -31.08
CA PRO A 75 27.00 -27.80 -30.37
C PRO A 75 27.60 -29.19 -30.65
N ALA A 76 27.54 -30.09 -29.67
CA ALA A 76 28.04 -31.47 -29.85
C ALA A 76 27.15 -32.33 -30.75
N LEU A 77 25.84 -32.12 -30.69
CA LEU A 77 24.86 -32.68 -31.61
C LEU A 77 24.00 -31.53 -32.15
N GLU A 78 24.04 -31.31 -33.46
CA GLU A 78 23.24 -30.30 -34.14
C GLU A 78 22.31 -30.97 -35.16
N ALA A 79 21.04 -30.54 -35.23
CA ALA A 79 20.13 -30.97 -36.29
C ALA A 79 19.25 -29.83 -36.79
N MET A 80 19.08 -29.77 -38.12
CA MET A 80 18.20 -28.86 -38.83
C MET A 80 17.29 -29.64 -39.80
N GLY A 81 16.00 -29.30 -39.86
CA GLY A 81 14.99 -30.12 -40.54
C GLY A 81 14.67 -31.36 -39.69
N GLN A 82 14.43 -32.52 -40.28
CA GLN A 82 14.10 -33.74 -39.51
C GLN A 82 15.21 -34.19 -38.52
N PRO A 83 14.99 -34.14 -37.19
CA PRO A 83 15.95 -34.63 -36.20
C PRO A 83 16.13 -36.16 -36.24
N PRO A 84 17.29 -36.71 -35.83
CA PRO A 84 17.43 -38.16 -35.66
C PRO A 84 16.55 -38.70 -34.51
N VAL A 85 16.23 -39.99 -34.53
CA VAL A 85 15.63 -40.66 -33.36
C VAL A 85 16.71 -40.76 -32.28
N ILE A 86 16.47 -40.20 -31.09
CA ILE A 86 17.44 -40.19 -29.99
C ILE A 86 16.90 -41.02 -28.82
N ASN A 87 17.54 -42.15 -28.57
CA ASN A 87 17.20 -43.05 -27.47
C ASN A 87 18.47 -43.57 -26.78
N ASN A 88 18.52 -43.61 -25.45
CA ASN A 88 19.73 -44.07 -24.73
C ASN A 88 21.03 -43.35 -25.15
N LEU A 89 20.97 -42.04 -25.41
CA LEU A 89 22.15 -41.21 -25.70
C LEU A 89 22.81 -40.77 -24.39
N ASN A 90 24.14 -40.78 -24.32
CA ASN A 90 24.90 -40.20 -23.21
C ASN A 90 25.92 -39.20 -23.77
N LEU A 91 25.59 -37.92 -23.69
CA LEU A 91 26.35 -36.80 -24.21
C LEU A 91 26.98 -36.01 -23.07
N ARG A 92 28.32 -35.89 -23.07
CA ARG A 92 29.04 -35.14 -22.04
C ARG A 92 30.24 -34.34 -22.51
N TYR A 93 30.62 -33.34 -21.72
CA TYR A 93 31.85 -32.56 -21.89
C TYR A 93 31.93 -31.83 -23.25
N SER A 94 30.79 -31.37 -23.77
CA SER A 94 30.74 -30.51 -24.95
C SER A 94 31.44 -29.17 -24.66
N ALA A 95 32.17 -28.65 -25.67
CA ALA A 95 32.80 -27.34 -25.59
C ALA A 95 31.79 -26.17 -25.71
N PHE A 96 30.53 -26.45 -26.06
CA PHE A 96 29.41 -25.51 -26.12
C PHE A 96 28.13 -26.24 -25.64
N ASP A 97 27.01 -26.05 -26.32
CA ASP A 97 25.76 -26.77 -26.08
C ASP A 97 25.90 -28.28 -26.29
N GLY A 98 25.10 -29.06 -25.55
CA GLY A 98 25.01 -30.51 -25.73
C GLY A 98 24.27 -30.86 -27.02
N ILE A 99 22.97 -30.58 -27.06
CA ILE A 99 22.09 -30.82 -28.21
C ILE A 99 21.50 -29.49 -28.67
N ASN A 100 21.58 -29.19 -29.97
CA ASN A 100 20.94 -28.02 -30.59
C ASN A 100 20.04 -28.46 -31.75
N LEU A 101 18.74 -28.22 -31.64
CA LEU A 101 17.73 -28.56 -32.65
C LEU A 101 17.09 -27.29 -33.18
N TYR A 102 17.28 -26.99 -34.46
CA TYR A 102 16.85 -25.73 -35.07
C TYR A 102 15.96 -25.99 -36.29
N LYS A 103 14.73 -25.45 -36.29
CA LYS A 103 13.74 -25.63 -37.38
C LYS A 103 13.44 -27.10 -37.70
N PRO A 104 12.90 -27.87 -36.75
CA PRO A 104 12.45 -29.24 -37.01
C PRO A 104 11.28 -29.29 -38.02
N ASP A 105 11.32 -30.23 -38.95
CA ASP A 105 10.27 -30.41 -39.98
C ASP A 105 9.00 -31.08 -39.42
N ASP A 106 9.14 -31.94 -38.40
CA ASP A 106 8.08 -32.72 -37.76
C ASP A 106 8.42 -32.98 -36.28
N THR A 107 7.44 -33.46 -35.53
CA THR A 107 7.52 -33.80 -34.09
C THR A 107 8.64 -34.81 -33.81
N PHE A 108 9.29 -34.70 -32.65
CA PHE A 108 10.37 -35.60 -32.25
C PHE A 108 10.38 -35.84 -30.74
N VAL A 109 11.04 -36.93 -30.35
CA VAL A 109 11.16 -37.38 -28.97
C VAL A 109 12.62 -37.68 -28.65
N ILE A 110 13.08 -37.24 -27.48
CA ILE A 110 14.34 -37.68 -26.87
C ILE A 110 14.00 -38.55 -25.67
N GLU A 111 14.43 -39.81 -25.69
CA GLU A 111 14.14 -40.77 -24.63
C GLU A 111 15.39 -41.32 -23.94
N ASN A 112 15.27 -41.63 -22.65
CA ASN A 112 16.23 -42.42 -21.86
C ASN A 112 17.68 -41.90 -21.93
N SER A 113 17.87 -40.59 -22.07
CA SER A 113 19.15 -40.00 -22.44
C SER A 113 19.75 -39.13 -21.33
N ILE A 114 21.08 -39.03 -21.29
CA ILE A 114 21.84 -38.20 -20.35
C ILE A 114 22.57 -37.12 -21.15
N VAL A 115 22.36 -35.85 -20.79
CA VAL A 115 23.05 -34.70 -21.36
C VAL A 115 23.66 -33.91 -20.21
N ALA A 116 24.97 -34.07 -19.99
CA ALA A 116 25.58 -33.57 -18.75
C ALA A 116 26.96 -32.94 -18.94
N ASP A 117 27.34 -32.09 -17.99
CA ASP A 117 28.70 -31.57 -17.87
C ASP A 117 29.16 -30.78 -19.13
N ASN A 118 28.24 -30.09 -19.81
CA ASN A 118 28.52 -29.31 -21.03
C ASN A 118 28.78 -27.83 -20.69
N ARG A 119 29.60 -27.14 -21.49
CA ARG A 119 29.94 -25.72 -21.23
C ARG A 119 28.80 -24.74 -21.56
N GLY A 120 27.95 -25.07 -22.53
CA GLY A 120 26.77 -24.29 -22.91
C GLY A 120 25.48 -24.86 -22.30
N HIS A 121 24.37 -24.72 -23.02
CA HIS A 121 23.08 -25.31 -22.65
C HIS A 121 23.10 -26.83 -22.75
N GLY A 122 22.27 -27.51 -21.96
CA GLY A 122 22.08 -28.96 -22.11
C GLY A 122 21.40 -29.30 -23.44
N ILE A 123 20.12 -28.94 -23.55
CA ILE A 123 19.29 -29.15 -24.74
C ILE A 123 18.71 -27.80 -25.16
N SER A 124 19.05 -27.35 -26.36
CA SER A 124 18.51 -26.14 -26.98
C SER A 124 17.61 -26.52 -28.15
N VAL A 125 16.39 -25.96 -28.18
CA VAL A 125 15.39 -26.23 -29.21
C VAL A 125 14.76 -24.94 -29.69
N ASN A 126 14.80 -24.73 -31.00
CA ASN A 126 14.13 -23.63 -31.67
C ASN A 126 13.13 -24.17 -32.70
N SER A 127 11.85 -24.12 -32.36
CA SER A 127 10.77 -24.81 -33.08
C SER A 127 9.59 -23.91 -33.39
N SER A 128 9.03 -24.02 -34.59
CA SER A 128 7.74 -23.42 -34.96
C SER A 128 6.58 -24.40 -34.81
N ILE A 129 6.88 -25.69 -34.64
CA ILE A 129 5.89 -26.76 -34.43
C ILE A 129 5.74 -27.07 -32.95
N SER A 130 4.54 -27.47 -32.55
CA SER A 130 4.27 -28.00 -31.21
C SER A 130 4.68 -29.49 -31.11
N GLN A 131 4.80 -30.02 -29.88
CA GLN A 131 5.10 -31.42 -29.52
C GLN A 131 6.58 -31.82 -29.45
N VAL A 132 7.45 -30.97 -28.89
CA VAL A 132 8.80 -31.38 -28.47
C VAL A 132 8.69 -32.21 -27.18
N THR A 133 9.08 -33.49 -27.22
CA THR A 133 8.96 -34.38 -26.04
C THR A 133 10.30 -34.85 -25.51
N LEU A 134 10.56 -34.61 -24.23
CA LEU A 134 11.66 -35.15 -23.46
C LEU A 134 11.10 -36.15 -22.43
N SER A 135 11.52 -37.41 -22.50
CA SER A 135 11.04 -38.46 -21.59
C SER A 135 12.19 -39.24 -21.00
N ARG A 136 12.25 -39.39 -19.67
CA ARG A 136 13.34 -40.12 -19.00
C ARG A 136 14.72 -39.55 -19.32
N VAL A 137 14.82 -38.22 -19.42
CA VAL A 137 16.06 -37.51 -19.74
C VAL A 137 16.69 -36.94 -18.48
N LYS A 138 18.02 -37.00 -18.39
CA LYS A 138 18.81 -36.37 -17.32
C LYS A 138 19.67 -35.25 -17.89
N VAL A 139 19.34 -34.00 -17.58
CA VAL A 139 20.05 -32.81 -18.03
C VAL A 139 20.71 -32.12 -16.85
N ARG A 140 22.03 -32.28 -16.69
CA ARG A 140 22.70 -31.84 -15.45
C ARG A 140 24.10 -31.29 -15.57
N GLY A 141 24.48 -30.37 -14.69
CA GLY A 141 25.86 -29.87 -14.62
C GLY A 141 26.27 -29.03 -15.83
N ASN A 142 25.33 -28.44 -16.57
CA ASN A 142 25.65 -27.64 -17.75
C ASN A 142 25.92 -26.18 -17.37
N GLY A 143 26.79 -25.49 -18.12
CA GLY A 143 27.18 -24.10 -17.87
C GLY A 143 26.11 -23.06 -18.27
N GLY A 144 25.17 -23.44 -19.14
CA GLY A 144 23.98 -22.65 -19.48
C GLY A 144 22.72 -23.18 -18.80
N ASP A 145 21.56 -22.85 -19.39
CA ASP A 145 20.28 -23.46 -19.01
C ASP A 145 20.28 -24.99 -19.26
N GLY A 146 19.53 -25.74 -18.46
CA GLY A 146 19.33 -27.18 -18.69
C GLY A 146 18.59 -27.43 -20.00
N VAL A 147 17.32 -27.01 -20.08
CA VAL A 147 16.51 -27.03 -21.31
C VAL A 147 16.21 -25.59 -21.72
N HIS A 148 16.57 -25.23 -22.94
CA HIS A 148 16.34 -23.92 -23.53
C HIS A 148 15.42 -24.05 -24.75
N PHE A 149 14.18 -23.58 -24.65
CA PHE A 149 13.19 -23.66 -25.70
C PHE A 149 12.78 -22.28 -26.19
N TRP A 150 12.79 -22.09 -27.51
CA TRP A 150 12.35 -20.88 -28.19
C TRP A 150 11.35 -21.21 -29.29
N HIS A 151 10.18 -20.55 -29.28
CA HIS A 151 9.24 -20.62 -30.38
C HIS A 151 9.52 -19.54 -31.42
N HIS A 152 9.45 -19.86 -32.71
CA HIS A 152 9.51 -18.86 -33.79
C HIS A 152 8.36 -19.02 -34.77
N ASP A 153 7.90 -17.90 -35.33
CA ASP A 153 6.85 -17.90 -36.34
C ASP A 153 7.32 -18.51 -37.66
N SER A 154 6.39 -19.18 -38.34
CA SER A 154 6.57 -19.64 -39.72
C SER A 154 5.49 -19.03 -40.62
N TYR A 155 5.95 -18.43 -41.72
CA TYR A 155 5.12 -17.84 -42.78
C TYR A 155 5.10 -18.70 -44.06
N ASP A 156 5.33 -20.00 -43.92
CA ASP A 156 5.35 -20.93 -45.06
C ASP A 156 4.01 -20.92 -45.80
N THR A 157 4.08 -20.99 -47.14
CA THR A 157 2.89 -21.02 -47.99
C THR A 157 2.23 -22.39 -47.96
N ALA A 158 0.92 -22.42 -47.73
CA ALA A 158 0.11 -23.64 -47.68
C ALA A 158 -1.13 -23.52 -48.60
N PRO A 159 -1.83 -24.62 -48.93
CA PRO A 159 -3.06 -24.54 -49.72
C PRO A 159 -4.05 -23.50 -49.17
N SER A 160 -4.70 -22.77 -50.08
CA SER A 160 -5.55 -21.63 -49.73
C SER A 160 -6.74 -22.05 -48.86
N PHE A 161 -6.96 -21.37 -47.73
CA PHE A 161 -8.06 -21.63 -46.80
C PHE A 161 -9.44 -21.40 -47.45
N CYS A 162 -9.60 -20.36 -48.26
CA CYS A 162 -10.88 -20.05 -48.89
C CYS A 162 -11.09 -20.71 -50.26
N ASP A 163 -10.01 -21.00 -51.00
CA ASP A 163 -10.15 -21.57 -52.36
C ASP A 163 -10.27 -23.10 -52.33
N THR A 164 -9.98 -23.72 -51.19
CA THR A 164 -10.19 -25.15 -50.98
C THR A 164 -11.54 -25.38 -50.29
N GLY A 165 -12.42 -26.15 -50.93
CA GLY A 165 -13.66 -26.60 -50.29
C GLY A 165 -13.40 -27.43 -49.03
N ASN A 166 -14.45 -27.72 -48.26
CA ASN A 166 -14.32 -28.50 -47.04
C ASN A 166 -13.70 -29.87 -47.33
N ILE A 167 -12.65 -30.25 -46.59
CA ILE A 167 -11.77 -31.39 -46.92
C ILE A 167 -12.50 -32.74 -46.75
N GLY A 168 -13.65 -32.75 -46.08
CA GLY A 168 -14.48 -33.95 -45.88
C GLY A 168 -13.83 -34.98 -44.96
N GLU A 169 -14.26 -36.24 -45.04
CA GLU A 169 -13.79 -37.32 -44.15
C GLU A 169 -12.36 -37.81 -44.46
N GLU A 170 -11.68 -37.35 -45.53
CA GLU A 170 -10.32 -37.77 -45.92
C GLU A 170 -9.19 -36.93 -45.27
N GLN A 171 -9.48 -36.21 -44.18
CA GLN A 171 -8.52 -35.36 -43.49
C GLN A 171 -7.37 -36.17 -42.87
N ILE A 172 -6.12 -35.77 -43.16
CA ILE A 172 -4.89 -36.31 -42.56
C ILE A 172 -4.15 -35.17 -41.87
N TYR A 173 -3.91 -35.29 -40.57
CA TYR A 173 -3.24 -34.28 -39.74
C TYR A 173 -1.72 -34.48 -39.68
N PRO A 174 -0.91 -33.43 -39.54
CA PRO A 174 -1.28 -32.01 -39.40
C PRO A 174 -1.80 -31.40 -40.72
N VAL A 175 -2.82 -30.53 -40.64
CA VAL A 175 -3.38 -29.81 -41.79
C VAL A 175 -2.96 -28.35 -41.72
N ARG A 176 -2.17 -27.89 -42.69
CA ARG A 176 -1.82 -26.47 -42.84
C ARG A 176 -2.69 -25.77 -43.87
N ARG A 177 -3.11 -24.54 -43.58
CA ARG A 177 -3.84 -23.67 -44.49
C ARG A 177 -3.28 -22.27 -44.42
N SER A 178 -3.19 -21.61 -45.58
CA SER A 178 -2.82 -20.19 -45.64
C SER A 178 -3.87 -19.41 -46.42
N HIS A 179 -3.97 -18.11 -46.22
CA HIS A 179 -4.82 -17.26 -47.04
C HIS A 179 -4.15 -15.91 -47.23
N VAL A 180 -4.37 -15.31 -48.40
CA VAL A 180 -3.88 -13.97 -48.73
C VAL A 180 -5.01 -13.21 -49.40
N GLN A 181 -5.48 -12.16 -48.72
CA GLN A 181 -6.40 -11.16 -49.22
C GLN A 181 -5.59 -9.93 -49.67
N ARG A 182 -5.94 -9.38 -50.82
CA ARG A 182 -5.34 -8.15 -51.36
C ARG A 182 -6.33 -6.99 -51.31
N ARG A 183 -5.84 -5.79 -50.99
CA ARG A 183 -6.60 -4.53 -50.92
C ARG A 183 -7.40 -4.20 -52.18
N GLU A 184 -6.92 -4.64 -53.33
CA GLU A 184 -7.49 -4.38 -54.66
C GLU A 184 -8.72 -5.27 -54.98
N GLN A 185 -8.97 -6.31 -54.19
CA GLN A 185 -10.09 -7.23 -54.40
C GLN A 185 -11.43 -6.56 -54.10
N ARG A 186 -12.26 -6.38 -55.12
CA ARG A 186 -13.60 -5.73 -55.02
C ARG A 186 -14.68 -6.61 -54.39
N TYR A 187 -14.46 -7.92 -54.36
CA TYR A 187 -15.38 -8.89 -53.76
C TYR A 187 -14.57 -9.80 -52.84
N VAL A 188 -14.85 -9.74 -51.55
CA VAL A 188 -14.24 -10.62 -50.55
C VAL A 188 -15.37 -11.26 -49.75
N GLN A 189 -15.49 -12.58 -49.82
CA GLN A 189 -16.54 -13.34 -49.15
C GLN A 189 -15.95 -14.08 -47.94
N ALA A 190 -16.73 -14.14 -46.86
CA ALA A 190 -16.40 -15.00 -45.73
C ALA A 190 -16.34 -16.46 -46.19
N CYS A 191 -15.37 -17.20 -45.66
CA CYS A 191 -15.18 -18.61 -45.97
C CYS A 191 -14.95 -19.39 -44.66
N GLU A 192 -15.28 -20.67 -44.65
CA GLU A 192 -15.20 -21.50 -43.46
C GLU A 192 -14.79 -22.93 -43.79
N GLN A 193 -14.08 -23.59 -42.87
CA GLN A 193 -13.63 -24.97 -42.99
C GLN A 193 -13.90 -25.73 -41.70
N VAL A 194 -14.37 -26.97 -41.81
CA VAL A 194 -14.63 -27.86 -40.68
C VAL A 194 -13.56 -28.94 -40.63
N PHE A 195 -12.92 -29.06 -39.48
CA PHE A 195 -11.95 -30.09 -39.19
C PHE A 195 -12.55 -31.10 -38.22
N GLU A 196 -12.33 -32.40 -38.45
CA GLU A 196 -12.86 -33.46 -37.60
C GLU A 196 -11.93 -34.66 -37.44
N VAL A 197 -11.87 -35.17 -36.21
CA VAL A 197 -11.26 -36.45 -35.87
C VAL A 197 -12.33 -37.50 -35.60
N ALA A 198 -12.00 -38.77 -35.83
CA ALA A 198 -12.95 -39.84 -35.61
C ALA A 198 -13.19 -40.04 -34.11
N SER A 199 -14.46 -40.16 -33.70
CA SER A 199 -14.87 -40.16 -32.29
C SER A 199 -14.27 -41.27 -31.44
N TRP A 200 -13.91 -42.40 -32.04
CA TRP A 200 -13.29 -43.53 -31.37
C TRP A 200 -11.79 -43.36 -31.04
N THR A 201 -11.10 -42.35 -31.59
CA THR A 201 -9.63 -42.23 -31.42
C THR A 201 -9.26 -41.56 -30.10
N GLY A 202 -10.22 -40.90 -29.44
CA GLY A 202 -9.96 -40.09 -28.25
C GLY A 202 -9.20 -38.78 -28.53
N GLN A 203 -8.92 -38.48 -29.80
CA GLN A 203 -8.16 -37.28 -30.16
C GLN A 203 -9.01 -36.01 -30.08
N VAL A 204 -8.35 -34.90 -29.82
CA VAL A 204 -8.86 -33.53 -29.95
C VAL A 204 -8.00 -32.75 -30.94
N LEU A 205 -8.55 -31.64 -31.43
CA LEU A 205 -7.90 -30.78 -32.41
C LEU A 205 -7.32 -29.56 -31.73
N THR A 206 -6.05 -29.26 -31.98
CA THR A 206 -5.40 -28.01 -31.59
C THR A 206 -5.14 -27.17 -32.83
N VAL A 207 -5.56 -25.91 -32.80
CA VAL A 207 -5.37 -24.91 -33.85
C VAL A 207 -4.22 -23.99 -33.44
N ASN A 208 -3.13 -24.03 -34.20
CA ASN A 208 -1.95 -23.19 -34.04
C ASN A 208 -2.00 -22.05 -35.06
N PHE A 209 -1.85 -20.81 -34.58
CA PHE A 209 -1.77 -19.61 -35.42
C PHE A 209 -0.29 -19.33 -35.73
N MET A 210 0.16 -19.71 -36.92
CA MET A 210 1.58 -19.77 -37.25
C MET A 210 2.18 -18.39 -37.59
N GLY A 211 1.38 -17.51 -38.20
CA GLY A 211 1.79 -16.14 -38.49
C GLY A 211 0.68 -15.32 -39.16
N PHE A 212 0.57 -14.04 -38.78
CA PHE A 212 -0.38 -13.07 -39.33
C PHE A 212 0.34 -11.88 -39.94
N SER A 213 -0.26 -11.29 -40.97
CA SER A 213 0.20 -10.03 -41.55
C SER A 213 -0.99 -9.22 -42.09
N SER A 214 -1.03 -7.92 -41.82
CA SER A 214 -2.06 -7.00 -42.31
C SER A 214 -1.57 -5.55 -42.38
N ASP A 215 -2.16 -4.74 -43.25
CA ASP A 215 -1.94 -3.28 -43.30
C ASP A 215 -2.82 -2.49 -42.30
N VAL A 216 -3.66 -3.19 -41.52
CA VAL A 216 -4.49 -2.63 -40.46
C VAL A 216 -3.80 -2.75 -39.11
N SER A 217 -3.81 -1.67 -38.32
CA SER A 217 -3.36 -1.67 -36.93
C SER A 217 -4.50 -1.67 -35.89
N ASP A 218 -5.74 -1.31 -36.29
CA ASP A 218 -6.90 -1.27 -35.38
C ASP A 218 -7.64 -2.63 -35.34
N PRO A 219 -7.70 -3.31 -34.17
CA PRO A 219 -8.38 -4.60 -34.02
C PRO A 219 -9.87 -4.61 -34.35
N ASN A 220 -10.56 -3.47 -34.24
CA ASN A 220 -12.00 -3.39 -34.52
C ASN A 220 -12.30 -3.40 -36.02
N HIS A 221 -11.32 -2.96 -36.81
CA HIS A 221 -11.42 -2.82 -38.26
C HIS A 221 -10.64 -3.90 -39.03
N ALA A 222 -9.90 -4.77 -38.32
CA ALA A 222 -9.16 -5.88 -38.91
C ALA A 222 -10.08 -7.02 -39.39
N SER A 223 -9.62 -7.77 -40.40
CA SER A 223 -10.16 -9.10 -40.72
C SER A 223 -9.97 -10.03 -39.52
N ARG A 224 -10.83 -11.03 -39.35
CA ARG A 224 -10.79 -11.93 -38.18
C ARG A 224 -10.86 -13.40 -38.57
N ILE A 225 -10.29 -14.25 -37.74
CA ILE A 225 -10.51 -15.69 -37.75
C ILE A 225 -11.20 -16.12 -36.47
N ASP A 226 -12.37 -16.75 -36.60
CA ASP A 226 -13.11 -17.30 -35.48
C ASP A 226 -12.95 -18.82 -35.44
N VAL A 227 -12.83 -19.36 -34.22
CA VAL A 227 -12.70 -20.80 -33.96
C VAL A 227 -13.86 -21.24 -33.09
N TYR A 228 -14.68 -22.17 -33.56
CA TYR A 228 -15.84 -22.70 -32.84
C TYR A 228 -15.63 -24.17 -32.48
N ASP A 229 -16.05 -24.56 -31.27
CA ASP A 229 -15.99 -25.93 -30.72
C ASP A 229 -17.14 -26.81 -31.25
N GLY A 230 -17.19 -26.98 -32.56
CA GLY A 230 -18.21 -27.77 -33.24
C GLY A 230 -18.27 -27.46 -34.74
N PRO A 231 -19.20 -28.09 -35.46
CA PRO A 231 -19.27 -27.98 -36.93
C PRO A 231 -19.99 -26.72 -37.43
N THR A 232 -20.61 -25.93 -36.55
CA THR A 232 -21.46 -24.78 -36.90
C THR A 232 -21.11 -23.55 -36.08
N ASP A 233 -21.44 -22.36 -36.59
CA ASP A 233 -21.25 -21.09 -35.89
C ASP A 233 -22.23 -20.86 -34.72
N SER A 234 -23.20 -21.74 -34.54
CA SER A 234 -24.01 -21.85 -33.32
C SER A 234 -23.30 -22.58 -32.16
N SER A 235 -22.13 -23.19 -32.42
CA SER A 235 -21.32 -23.87 -31.40
C SER A 235 -20.60 -22.85 -30.50
N ARG A 236 -20.02 -23.31 -29.39
CA ARG A 236 -19.27 -22.43 -28.48
C ARG A 236 -18.08 -21.81 -29.20
N LEU A 237 -18.03 -20.47 -29.26
CA LEU A 237 -16.86 -19.74 -29.76
C LEU A 237 -15.69 -19.96 -28.76
N LEU A 238 -14.58 -20.49 -29.25
CA LEU A 238 -13.36 -20.69 -28.46
C LEU A 238 -12.43 -19.48 -28.55
N ALA A 239 -12.27 -18.91 -29.74
CA ALA A 239 -11.45 -17.73 -29.97
C ALA A 239 -11.96 -16.93 -31.16
N SER A 240 -11.74 -15.61 -31.12
CA SER A 240 -11.97 -14.72 -32.26
C SER A 240 -10.79 -13.77 -32.37
N VAL A 241 -9.96 -13.98 -33.37
CA VAL A 241 -8.64 -13.38 -33.45
C VAL A 241 -8.57 -12.37 -34.59
N PRO A 242 -8.22 -11.09 -34.32
CA PRO A 242 -7.98 -10.12 -35.37
C PRO A 242 -6.63 -10.41 -36.06
N ILE A 243 -6.60 -10.25 -37.38
CA ILE A 243 -5.39 -10.43 -38.19
C ILE A 243 -4.71 -9.07 -38.30
N ILE A 244 -3.67 -8.86 -37.50
CA ILE A 244 -2.91 -7.61 -37.40
C ILE A 244 -1.42 -7.96 -37.46
N ASN A 245 -0.58 -7.05 -37.95
CA ASN A 245 0.87 -7.23 -37.86
C ASN A 245 1.31 -7.33 -36.39
N ASN A 246 2.30 -8.18 -36.12
CA ASN A 246 2.89 -8.37 -34.80
C ASN A 246 1.88 -8.80 -33.71
N THR A 247 0.86 -9.59 -34.06
CA THR A 247 -0.03 -10.20 -33.06
C THR A 247 0.21 -11.70 -32.98
N PHE A 248 0.35 -12.21 -31.76
CA PHE A 248 0.73 -13.60 -31.48
C PHE A 248 -0.35 -14.29 -30.63
N PRO A 249 -1.32 -14.98 -31.25
CA PRO A 249 -2.44 -15.58 -30.54
C PRO A 249 -2.08 -16.93 -29.91
N GLU A 250 -2.66 -17.20 -28.75
CA GLU A 250 -2.65 -18.50 -28.08
C GLU A 250 -3.24 -19.61 -28.97
N SER A 251 -2.67 -20.82 -28.93
CA SER A 251 -3.24 -21.98 -29.62
C SER A 251 -4.51 -22.48 -28.92
N VAL A 252 -5.52 -22.84 -29.71
CA VAL A 252 -6.85 -23.18 -29.22
C VAL A 252 -7.11 -24.67 -29.40
N THR A 253 -7.54 -25.36 -28.35
CA THR A 253 -7.86 -26.80 -28.40
C THR A 253 -9.35 -27.05 -28.26
N SER A 254 -9.92 -27.96 -29.05
CA SER A 254 -11.33 -28.36 -28.91
C SER A 254 -11.59 -29.17 -27.65
N THR A 255 -12.81 -29.07 -27.12
CA THR A 255 -13.31 -30.04 -26.14
C THR A 255 -14.09 -31.18 -26.81
N ARG A 256 -14.36 -31.05 -28.11
CA ARG A 256 -15.07 -32.01 -28.96
C ARG A 256 -14.20 -32.50 -30.10
N GLN A 257 -14.77 -33.36 -30.95
CA GLN A 257 -14.09 -33.98 -32.08
C GLN A 257 -14.08 -33.12 -33.35
N LYS A 258 -14.81 -31.99 -33.37
CA LYS A 258 -14.93 -31.12 -34.54
C LYS A 258 -14.64 -29.67 -34.19
N ILE A 259 -13.95 -28.96 -35.07
CA ILE A 259 -13.71 -27.51 -35.01
C ILE A 259 -14.13 -26.87 -36.33
N LEU A 260 -14.82 -25.73 -36.25
CA LEU A 260 -15.08 -24.83 -37.38
C LEU A 260 -14.15 -23.61 -37.29
N LEU A 261 -13.35 -23.39 -38.33
CA LEU A 261 -12.64 -22.12 -38.54
C LEU A 261 -13.45 -21.28 -39.53
N LYS A 262 -13.71 -20.02 -39.19
CA LYS A 262 -14.45 -19.06 -40.03
C LYS A 262 -13.65 -17.79 -40.22
N TYR A 263 -13.26 -17.52 -41.46
CA TYR A 263 -12.59 -16.28 -41.84
C TYR A 263 -13.62 -15.19 -42.15
N ARG A 264 -13.52 -14.07 -41.44
CA ARG A 264 -14.35 -12.87 -41.60
C ARG A 264 -13.52 -11.73 -42.21
N PRO A 265 -13.56 -11.54 -43.54
CA PRO A 265 -12.78 -10.51 -44.20
C PRO A 265 -13.33 -9.10 -43.97
N ARG A 266 -12.44 -8.11 -44.01
CA ARG A 266 -12.77 -6.68 -44.13
C ARG A 266 -12.32 -6.16 -45.49
N ILE A 267 -13.20 -5.45 -46.18
CA ILE A 267 -12.90 -4.88 -47.50
C ILE A 267 -11.84 -3.77 -47.40
N HIS A 268 -11.07 -3.56 -48.47
CA HIS A 268 -10.04 -2.51 -48.61
C HIS A 268 -8.78 -2.65 -47.76
N TYR A 269 -8.48 -3.85 -47.26
CA TYR A 269 -7.28 -4.14 -46.49
C TYR A 269 -6.55 -5.38 -47.00
N ASP A 270 -5.23 -5.42 -46.80
CA ASP A 270 -4.41 -6.61 -46.95
C ASP A 270 -4.50 -7.45 -45.67
N ALA A 271 -4.70 -8.75 -45.83
CA ALA A 271 -4.71 -9.68 -44.70
C ALA A 271 -4.18 -11.03 -45.15
N SER A 272 -3.18 -11.55 -44.46
CA SER A 272 -2.67 -12.90 -44.64
C SER A 272 -2.52 -13.62 -43.32
N PHE A 273 -2.80 -14.92 -43.35
CA PHE A 273 -2.63 -15.78 -42.18
C PHE A 273 -2.20 -17.19 -42.58
N VAL A 274 -1.51 -17.85 -41.66
CA VAL A 274 -1.19 -19.27 -41.73
C VAL A 274 -1.69 -19.95 -40.45
N VAL A 275 -2.46 -21.02 -40.61
CA VAL A 275 -2.94 -21.86 -39.50
C VAL A 275 -2.53 -23.31 -39.71
N GLU A 276 -2.21 -23.98 -38.61
CA GLU A 276 -1.94 -25.41 -38.56
C GLU A 276 -2.91 -26.08 -37.60
N ILE A 277 -3.55 -27.16 -38.04
CA ILE A 277 -4.46 -27.95 -37.22
C ILE A 277 -3.79 -29.29 -36.96
N VAL A 278 -3.61 -29.63 -35.69
CA VAL A 278 -2.98 -30.90 -35.26
C VAL A 278 -3.97 -31.74 -34.45
N ALA A 279 -3.94 -33.06 -34.65
CA ALA A 279 -4.75 -34.01 -33.89
C ALA A 279 -3.88 -34.75 -32.87
N ASN A 280 -4.27 -34.73 -31.59
CA ASN A 280 -3.52 -35.36 -30.51
C ASN A 280 -4.46 -35.90 -29.42
N GLN A 281 -3.98 -36.78 -28.54
CA GLN A 281 -4.76 -37.36 -27.41
C GLN A 281 -5.12 -36.33 -26.31
N GLY A 282 -4.80 -35.06 -26.54
CA GLY A 282 -4.98 -33.92 -25.65
C GLY A 282 -4.44 -32.67 -26.33
N LYS A 283 -4.26 -31.57 -25.58
CA LYS A 283 -3.61 -30.36 -26.13
C LYS A 283 -2.20 -30.69 -26.63
N ALA A 284 -1.85 -30.16 -27.80
CA ALA A 284 -0.52 -30.32 -28.35
C ALA A 284 0.43 -29.28 -27.75
N TYR A 285 1.02 -29.55 -26.58
CA TYR A 285 2.00 -28.66 -25.94
C TYR A 285 3.24 -28.44 -26.80
N ASP A 286 3.84 -27.26 -26.73
CA ASP A 286 5.08 -26.92 -27.43
C ASP A 286 6.25 -27.71 -26.86
N LEU A 287 6.36 -27.75 -25.53
CA LEU A 287 7.37 -28.51 -24.79
C LEU A 287 6.69 -29.44 -23.77
N ASN A 288 7.03 -30.73 -23.84
CA ASN A 288 6.56 -31.76 -22.92
C ASN A 288 7.75 -32.46 -22.27
N ILE A 289 7.89 -32.35 -20.95
CA ILE A 289 8.93 -32.98 -20.15
C ILE A 289 8.26 -33.95 -19.18
N THR A 290 8.62 -35.22 -19.29
CA THR A 290 8.04 -36.31 -18.49
C THR A 290 9.12 -37.18 -17.86
N ASP A 291 8.93 -37.58 -16.60
CA ASP A 291 9.82 -38.53 -15.90
C ASP A 291 11.32 -38.15 -16.00
N SER A 292 11.62 -36.86 -15.92
CA SER A 292 12.96 -36.33 -16.24
C SER A 292 13.60 -35.58 -15.07
N GLU A 293 14.93 -35.48 -15.10
CA GLU A 293 15.74 -34.82 -14.07
C GLU A 293 16.54 -33.68 -14.70
N ILE A 294 16.27 -32.44 -14.28
CA ILE A 294 17.00 -31.24 -14.70
C ILE A 294 17.68 -30.66 -13.47
N SER A 295 18.98 -30.89 -13.33
CA SER A 295 19.68 -30.66 -12.05
C SER A 295 21.03 -29.96 -12.16
N SER A 296 21.37 -29.11 -11.19
CA SER A 296 22.73 -28.56 -11.03
C SER A 296 23.28 -27.81 -12.26
N ASN A 297 22.43 -27.16 -13.06
CA ASN A 297 22.88 -26.32 -14.18
C ASN A 297 23.22 -24.92 -13.67
N GLN A 298 24.25 -24.27 -14.22
CA GLN A 298 24.63 -22.91 -13.80
C GLN A 298 23.59 -21.86 -14.23
N GLY A 299 22.87 -22.10 -15.33
CA GLY A 299 21.75 -21.28 -15.78
C GLY A 299 20.41 -21.63 -15.12
N LYS A 300 19.31 -21.38 -15.84
CA LYS A 300 17.96 -21.80 -15.43
C LYS A 300 17.80 -23.31 -15.62
N GLY A 301 16.88 -23.93 -14.89
CA GLY A 301 16.56 -25.35 -15.15
C GLY A 301 15.92 -25.53 -16.53
N ILE A 302 14.69 -25.04 -16.67
CA ILE A 302 13.92 -25.04 -17.92
C ILE A 302 13.59 -23.59 -18.25
N ALA A 303 14.01 -23.13 -19.42
CA ALA A 303 13.73 -21.81 -19.95
C ALA A 303 12.88 -21.92 -21.23
N VAL A 304 11.72 -21.29 -21.24
CA VAL A 304 10.76 -21.30 -22.35
C VAL A 304 10.48 -19.87 -22.77
N TYR A 305 10.58 -19.61 -24.07
CA TYR A 305 10.36 -18.29 -24.67
C TYR A 305 9.33 -18.35 -25.80
N GLU A 306 8.47 -17.33 -25.88
CA GLU A 306 7.51 -17.14 -26.98
C GLU A 306 6.49 -18.28 -27.16
N GLN A 307 6.21 -19.08 -26.12
CA GLN A 307 5.31 -20.24 -26.25
C GLN A 307 3.91 -19.85 -26.72
N LYS A 308 3.31 -20.69 -27.58
CA LYS A 308 1.97 -20.47 -28.15
C LYS A 308 0.92 -21.44 -27.64
N SER A 309 1.25 -22.72 -27.59
CA SER A 309 0.36 -23.76 -27.10
C SER A 309 0.56 -23.98 -25.61
N GLY A 310 1.81 -24.14 -25.17
CA GLY A 310 2.14 -24.25 -23.76
C GLY A 310 3.22 -25.27 -23.42
N THR A 311 3.53 -25.38 -22.13
CA THR A 311 4.55 -26.25 -21.58
C THR A 311 3.95 -27.21 -20.54
N LEU A 312 4.28 -28.50 -20.64
CA LEU A 312 3.92 -29.54 -19.68
C LEU A 312 5.18 -30.10 -19.02
N VAL A 313 5.24 -30.06 -17.68
CA VAL A 313 6.27 -30.71 -16.86
C VAL A 313 5.57 -31.67 -15.91
N ASN A 314 5.79 -32.97 -16.10
CA ASN A 314 5.07 -34.01 -15.36
C ASN A 314 6.04 -35.04 -14.78
N ASP A 315 5.79 -35.49 -13.55
CA ASP A 315 6.55 -36.53 -12.86
C ASP A 315 8.07 -36.29 -12.88
N SER A 316 8.52 -35.03 -12.76
CA SER A 316 9.92 -34.64 -13.00
C SER A 316 10.57 -33.97 -11.79
N ASN A 317 11.90 -33.79 -11.85
CA ASN A 317 12.71 -33.11 -10.85
C ASN A 317 13.46 -31.92 -11.47
N VAL A 318 13.29 -30.72 -10.91
CA VAL A 318 14.01 -29.50 -11.33
C VAL A 318 14.73 -28.92 -10.12
N ILE A 319 16.02 -29.27 -9.96
CA ILE A 319 16.72 -29.11 -8.68
C ILE A 319 18.07 -28.39 -8.81
N GLU A 320 18.40 -27.53 -7.84
CA GLU A 320 19.75 -26.96 -7.68
C GLU A 320 20.28 -26.18 -8.90
N ASN A 321 19.42 -25.52 -9.68
CA ASN A 321 19.86 -24.70 -10.81
C ASN A 321 20.28 -23.29 -10.35
N GLY A 322 21.33 -22.73 -10.96
CA GLY A 322 22.14 -21.63 -10.42
C GLY A 322 21.73 -20.22 -10.85
N TYR A 323 20.68 -20.05 -11.65
CA TYR A 323 20.27 -18.71 -12.10
C TYR A 323 18.75 -18.55 -12.26
N LEU A 324 18.23 -17.42 -11.76
CA LEU A 324 16.87 -16.86 -11.91
C LEU A 324 15.69 -17.75 -11.49
N ALA A 325 15.54 -18.96 -12.04
CA ALA A 325 14.51 -19.89 -11.64
C ALA A 325 14.76 -21.35 -12.06
N GLY A 326 14.09 -22.29 -11.38
CA GLY A 326 13.97 -23.68 -11.80
C GLY A 326 13.22 -23.81 -13.14
N LEU A 327 11.97 -23.35 -13.19
CA LEU A 327 11.20 -23.21 -14.43
C LEU A 327 10.92 -21.73 -14.70
N HIS A 328 11.34 -21.25 -15.87
CA HIS A 328 11.08 -19.89 -16.31
C HIS A 328 10.36 -19.89 -17.65
N VAL A 329 9.15 -19.35 -17.67
CA VAL A 329 8.40 -19.08 -18.91
C VAL A 329 8.37 -17.58 -19.11
N ALA A 330 9.06 -17.11 -20.14
CA ALA A 330 9.14 -15.70 -20.49
C ALA A 330 8.42 -15.45 -21.81
N THR A 331 7.55 -14.44 -21.84
CA THR A 331 6.71 -14.09 -23.01
C THR A 331 5.84 -15.24 -23.51
N GLY A 332 5.00 -15.02 -24.53
CA GLY A 332 4.02 -16.02 -24.99
C GLY A 332 2.61 -15.91 -24.37
N SER A 333 1.73 -16.83 -24.78
CA SER A 333 0.32 -16.91 -24.35
C SER A 333 -0.22 -18.34 -24.15
N GLY A 334 0.67 -19.35 -24.12
CA GLY A 334 0.31 -20.75 -23.95
C GLY A 334 0.14 -21.22 -22.51
N ASP A 335 -0.43 -22.42 -22.33
CA ASP A 335 -0.68 -23.03 -21.02
C ASP A 335 0.62 -23.40 -20.30
N VAL A 336 0.59 -23.48 -18.98
CA VAL A 336 1.70 -24.00 -18.17
C VAL A 336 1.15 -25.03 -17.19
N VAL A 337 1.52 -26.30 -17.38
CA VAL A 337 1.06 -27.41 -16.55
C VAL A 337 2.25 -28.05 -15.85
N ILE A 338 2.22 -28.08 -14.53
CA ILE A 338 3.21 -28.71 -13.65
C ILE A 338 2.47 -29.71 -12.78
N ASN A 339 2.79 -30.99 -12.92
CA ASN A 339 2.10 -32.04 -12.17
C ASN A 339 3.11 -33.02 -11.56
N SER A 340 2.88 -33.40 -10.31
CA SER A 340 3.67 -34.42 -9.59
C SER A 340 5.19 -34.18 -9.68
N THR A 341 5.61 -32.91 -9.66
CA THR A 341 7.00 -32.48 -9.94
C THR A 341 7.63 -31.86 -8.69
N SER A 342 8.92 -32.13 -8.47
CA SER A 342 9.70 -31.51 -7.39
C SER A 342 10.60 -30.40 -7.94
N ILE A 343 10.41 -29.17 -7.46
CA ILE A 343 11.17 -27.97 -7.86
C ILE A 343 11.83 -27.40 -6.60
N ARG A 344 13.12 -27.68 -6.40
CA ARG A 344 13.77 -27.35 -5.13
C ARG A 344 15.23 -26.93 -5.22
N GLY A 345 15.65 -26.09 -4.28
CA GLY A 345 17.06 -25.70 -4.13
C GLY A 345 17.58 -24.80 -5.26
N ASN A 346 16.70 -24.18 -6.06
CA ASN A 346 17.12 -23.33 -7.17
C ASN A 346 17.49 -21.92 -6.67
N GLU A 347 18.48 -21.32 -7.31
CA GLU A 347 18.86 -19.93 -7.09
C GLU A 347 17.86 -19.00 -7.81
N GLY A 348 17.23 -18.09 -7.07
CA GLY A 348 16.08 -17.33 -7.52
C GLY A 348 14.74 -18.06 -7.28
N GLY A 349 13.84 -18.01 -8.25
CA GLY A 349 12.49 -18.57 -8.12
C GLY A 349 12.38 -20.09 -8.31
N GLY A 350 11.38 -20.73 -7.75
CA GLY A 350 11.02 -22.11 -8.16
C GLY A 350 10.43 -22.10 -9.57
N VAL A 351 9.27 -21.46 -9.69
CA VAL A 351 8.54 -21.25 -10.95
C VAL A 351 8.36 -19.76 -11.17
N ASN A 352 8.75 -19.25 -12.32
CA ASN A 352 8.63 -17.85 -12.68
C ASN A 352 7.94 -17.69 -14.04
N LEU A 353 6.77 -17.04 -14.06
CA LEU A 353 5.93 -16.89 -15.24
C LEU A 353 5.76 -15.41 -15.57
N THR A 354 6.28 -14.97 -16.72
CA THR A 354 6.25 -13.58 -17.19
C THR A 354 5.55 -13.39 -18.55
N HIS A 355 4.63 -14.31 -18.87
CA HIS A 355 3.89 -14.34 -20.14
C HIS A 355 2.53 -13.59 -20.07
N ALA A 356 1.84 -13.45 -21.21
CA ALA A 356 0.65 -12.60 -21.35
C ALA A 356 -0.63 -13.17 -20.72
N GLY A 357 -0.70 -14.49 -20.55
CA GLY A 357 -1.84 -15.24 -20.01
C GLY A 357 -1.88 -16.66 -20.56
N GLY A 358 -2.95 -17.40 -20.25
CA GLY A 358 -3.09 -18.83 -20.51
C GLY A 358 -3.69 -19.56 -19.30
N PHE A 359 -3.86 -20.89 -19.42
CA PHE A 359 -4.21 -21.74 -18.28
C PHE A 359 -2.95 -22.20 -17.54
N VAL A 360 -2.86 -21.90 -16.25
CA VAL A 360 -1.78 -22.39 -15.40
C VAL A 360 -2.31 -23.40 -14.39
N HIS A 361 -1.69 -24.59 -14.34
CA HIS A 361 -2.06 -25.65 -13.41
C HIS A 361 -0.85 -26.27 -12.73
N ILE A 362 -0.76 -26.12 -11.42
CA ILE A 362 0.24 -26.74 -10.57
C ILE A 362 -0.49 -27.69 -9.62
N ASP A 363 -0.37 -29.01 -9.82
CA ASP A 363 -1.00 -30.02 -8.98
C ASP A 363 0.04 -30.99 -8.39
N ARG A 364 -0.16 -31.43 -7.14
CA ARG A 364 0.63 -32.48 -6.48
C ARG A 364 2.14 -32.25 -6.53
N SER A 365 2.57 -31.01 -6.57
CA SER A 365 3.96 -30.64 -6.78
C SER A 365 4.58 -30.06 -5.51
N SER A 366 5.90 -30.13 -5.39
CA SER A 366 6.64 -29.60 -4.24
C SER A 366 7.58 -28.49 -4.71
N VAL A 367 7.38 -27.27 -4.21
CA VAL A 367 8.20 -26.09 -4.53
C VAL A 367 8.89 -25.62 -3.25
N ALA A 368 10.14 -26.03 -3.05
CA ALA A 368 10.78 -25.94 -1.73
C ALA A 368 12.24 -25.47 -1.75
N ASN A 369 12.68 -24.79 -0.70
CA ASN A 369 14.08 -24.41 -0.48
C ASN A 369 14.70 -23.58 -1.63
N ASN A 370 13.92 -22.77 -2.36
CA ASN A 370 14.47 -21.92 -3.41
C ASN A 370 14.94 -20.58 -2.81
N ASN A 371 16.07 -20.05 -3.31
CA ASN A 371 16.63 -18.76 -2.88
C ASN A 371 15.91 -17.59 -3.57
N GLY A 372 14.61 -17.50 -3.34
CA GLY A 372 13.74 -16.46 -3.87
C GLY A 372 12.28 -16.85 -3.64
N ARG A 373 11.45 -16.62 -4.65
CA ARG A 373 10.00 -16.87 -4.60
C ARG A 373 9.71 -18.33 -4.94
N GLY A 374 8.71 -18.95 -4.32
CA GLY A 374 8.27 -20.28 -4.71
C GLY A 374 7.70 -20.28 -6.14
N VAL A 375 6.51 -19.69 -6.29
CA VAL A 375 5.84 -19.50 -7.59
C VAL A 375 5.56 -18.01 -7.79
N ALA A 376 6.02 -17.45 -8.89
CA ALA A 376 5.84 -16.03 -9.21
C ALA A 376 5.14 -15.84 -10.55
N PHE A 377 4.17 -14.93 -10.56
CA PHE A 377 3.43 -14.51 -11.74
C PHE A 377 3.64 -13.03 -11.98
N TRP A 378 3.91 -12.65 -13.22
CA TRP A 378 3.99 -11.27 -13.68
C TRP A 378 3.37 -11.14 -15.06
N PHE A 379 2.33 -10.32 -15.21
CA PHE A 379 1.69 -10.14 -16.51
C PHE A 379 2.38 -9.01 -17.27
N ASN A 380 2.81 -9.31 -18.49
CA ASN A 380 3.42 -8.30 -19.35
C ASN A 380 2.34 -7.39 -19.96
N GLU A 381 2.10 -6.21 -19.35
CA GLU A 381 1.04 -5.28 -19.75
C GLU A 381 1.21 -4.68 -21.16
N THR A 382 2.44 -4.70 -21.67
CA THR A 382 2.83 -4.22 -23.00
C THR A 382 2.91 -5.33 -24.04
N SER A 383 2.54 -6.56 -23.68
CA SER A 383 2.59 -7.72 -24.57
C SER A 383 1.68 -7.56 -25.79
N GLU A 384 2.18 -7.95 -26.95
CA GLU A 384 1.40 -8.05 -28.20
C GLU A 384 0.76 -9.45 -28.38
N HIS A 385 0.96 -10.36 -27.40
CA HIS A 385 0.33 -11.67 -27.41
C HIS A 385 -1.15 -11.59 -27.01
N ILE A 386 -1.98 -12.36 -27.71
CA ILE A 386 -3.42 -12.47 -27.45
C ILE A 386 -3.69 -13.79 -26.73
N THR A 387 -4.30 -13.69 -25.56
CA THR A 387 -4.72 -14.84 -24.73
C THR A 387 -6.23 -14.81 -24.53
N PHE A 388 -6.84 -16.00 -24.42
CA PHE A 388 -8.29 -16.14 -24.25
C PHE A 388 -8.68 -16.64 -22.86
N ASN A 389 -7.70 -16.99 -22.02
CA ASN A 389 -7.92 -17.57 -20.70
C ASN A 389 -6.93 -17.00 -19.67
N HIS A 390 -7.41 -16.63 -18.50
CA HIS A 390 -6.60 -16.12 -17.39
C HIS A 390 -6.92 -16.88 -16.11
N THR A 391 -6.74 -18.21 -16.16
CA THR A 391 -7.12 -19.11 -15.08
C THR A 391 -5.90 -19.77 -14.48
N VAL A 392 -5.77 -19.70 -13.15
CA VAL A 392 -4.66 -20.29 -12.40
C VAL A 392 -5.21 -21.24 -11.33
N HIS A 393 -4.73 -22.48 -11.35
CA HIS A 393 -4.99 -23.48 -10.33
C HIS A 393 -3.69 -23.95 -9.69
N ILE A 394 -3.54 -23.71 -8.40
CA ILE A 394 -2.46 -24.27 -7.59
C ILE A 394 -3.13 -25.15 -6.53
N THR A 395 -3.02 -26.46 -6.70
CA THR A 395 -3.75 -27.42 -5.88
C THR A 395 -2.89 -28.56 -5.35
N ARG A 396 -3.22 -29.06 -4.16
CA ARG A 396 -2.59 -30.26 -3.56
C ARG A 396 -1.07 -30.23 -3.53
N SER A 397 -0.48 -29.05 -3.45
CA SER A 397 0.96 -28.83 -3.58
C SER A 397 1.56 -28.32 -2.27
N GLU A 398 2.87 -28.46 -2.14
CA GLU A 398 3.61 -28.02 -0.96
C GLU A 398 4.56 -26.88 -1.32
N LEU A 399 4.50 -25.78 -0.56
CA LEU A 399 5.39 -24.63 -0.69
C LEU A 399 6.14 -24.43 0.64
N VAL A 400 7.44 -24.73 0.64
CA VAL A 400 8.19 -24.89 1.90
C VAL A 400 9.52 -24.16 1.86
N ASN A 401 9.81 -23.33 2.87
CA ASN A 401 11.13 -22.73 3.11
C ASN A 401 11.73 -22.01 1.88
N ASN A 402 10.90 -21.27 1.14
CA ASN A 402 11.41 -20.34 0.12
C ASN A 402 11.82 -19.03 0.82
N THR A 403 12.88 -18.37 0.35
CA THR A 403 13.44 -17.21 1.07
C THR A 403 12.59 -15.94 0.97
N LEU A 404 11.73 -15.84 -0.04
CA LEU A 404 10.70 -14.80 -0.22
C LEU A 404 9.30 -15.44 -0.19
N TYR A 405 8.36 -14.88 -0.94
CA TYR A 405 6.97 -15.34 -1.00
C TYR A 405 6.85 -16.80 -1.46
N GLY A 406 5.89 -17.53 -0.87
CA GLY A 406 5.48 -18.83 -1.39
C GLY A 406 4.84 -18.67 -2.78
N ILE A 407 3.80 -17.85 -2.87
CA ILE A 407 3.15 -17.45 -4.12
C ILE A 407 3.15 -15.93 -4.23
N LEU A 408 3.72 -15.41 -5.32
CA LEU A 408 3.60 -14.00 -5.71
C LEU A 408 2.61 -13.87 -6.87
N MET A 409 1.47 -13.23 -6.62
CA MET A 409 0.54 -12.79 -7.66
C MET A 409 0.89 -11.33 -8.06
N GLY A 410 1.60 -11.15 -9.18
CA GLY A 410 1.92 -9.84 -9.76
C GLY A 410 0.72 -9.18 -10.45
N ASN A 411 0.88 -7.97 -11.00
CA ASN A 411 -0.12 -7.15 -11.68
C ASN A 411 -1.22 -7.91 -12.50
N GLN A 412 -2.48 -7.91 -12.06
CA GLN A 412 -3.57 -8.74 -12.65
C GLN A 412 -4.49 -8.00 -13.64
N CYS A 413 -4.11 -6.84 -14.18
CA CYS A 413 -5.08 -5.87 -14.72
C CYS A 413 -5.50 -6.02 -16.18
N LEU A 414 -5.22 -7.15 -16.80
CA LEU A 414 -5.41 -7.33 -18.24
C LEU A 414 -6.76 -7.94 -18.62
N ALA A 415 -7.37 -8.76 -17.75
CA ALA A 415 -8.62 -9.44 -18.02
C ALA A 415 -9.27 -9.98 -16.73
N ASP A 416 -10.50 -10.49 -16.84
CA ASP A 416 -11.12 -11.31 -15.79
C ASP A 416 -10.24 -12.53 -15.52
N SER A 417 -9.53 -12.51 -14.39
CA SER A 417 -8.70 -13.64 -13.97
C SER A 417 -9.37 -14.42 -12.85
N PHE A 418 -9.22 -15.75 -12.90
CA PHE A 418 -9.73 -16.66 -11.87
C PHE A 418 -8.58 -17.44 -11.25
N TRP A 419 -8.42 -17.30 -9.93
CA TRP A 419 -7.37 -17.94 -9.16
C TRP A 419 -7.97 -18.90 -8.16
N ASN A 420 -7.52 -20.15 -8.20
CA ASN A 420 -7.89 -21.19 -7.23
C ASN A 420 -6.63 -21.74 -6.58
N ILE A 421 -6.40 -21.33 -5.33
CA ILE A 421 -5.32 -21.81 -4.48
C ILE A 421 -5.96 -22.68 -3.40
N SER A 422 -5.98 -23.99 -3.61
CA SER A 422 -6.68 -24.90 -2.69
C SER A 422 -5.98 -26.21 -2.36
N LEU A 423 -6.21 -26.73 -1.14
CA LEU A 423 -5.64 -27.99 -0.68
C LEU A 423 -4.11 -28.01 -0.62
N ASN A 424 -3.45 -26.85 -0.50
CA ASN A 424 -1.99 -26.76 -0.42
C ASN A 424 -1.50 -26.70 1.03
N SER A 425 -0.22 -27.05 1.24
CA SER A 425 0.47 -26.85 2.51
C SER A 425 1.59 -25.82 2.34
N PHE A 426 1.55 -24.78 3.17
CA PHE A 426 2.59 -23.75 3.28
C PHE A 426 3.30 -23.93 4.63
N ARG A 427 4.64 -24.03 4.61
CA ARG A 427 5.42 -24.25 5.84
C ARG A 427 6.72 -23.43 5.86
N ASN A 428 7.06 -22.91 7.03
CA ASN A 428 8.33 -22.22 7.29
C ASN A 428 8.61 -21.11 6.26
N SER A 429 7.59 -20.31 5.92
CA SER A 429 7.80 -19.18 5.02
C SER A 429 8.56 -18.08 5.75
N ARG A 430 9.68 -17.63 5.17
CA ARG A 430 10.49 -16.51 5.71
C ARG A 430 9.86 -15.13 5.44
N ASP A 431 8.96 -15.07 4.47
CA ASP A 431 8.16 -13.91 4.08
C ASP A 431 6.69 -14.37 3.92
N SER A 432 5.82 -13.57 3.30
CA SER A 432 4.40 -13.88 3.14
C SER A 432 4.16 -15.18 2.36
N GLY A 433 3.37 -16.11 2.91
CA GLY A 433 3.02 -17.36 2.22
C GLY A 433 2.37 -17.13 0.85
N ILE A 434 1.41 -16.21 0.80
CA ILE A 434 0.79 -15.71 -0.44
C ILE A 434 0.81 -14.18 -0.39
N TYR A 435 1.29 -13.54 -1.45
CA TYR A 435 1.21 -12.10 -1.65
C TYR A 435 0.38 -11.77 -2.89
N VAL A 436 -0.65 -10.94 -2.70
CA VAL A 436 -1.56 -10.46 -3.75
C VAL A 436 -1.28 -8.99 -4.05
N SER A 437 -0.71 -8.72 -5.22
CA SER A 437 -0.41 -7.35 -5.67
C SER A 437 -1.69 -6.58 -6.04
N PRO A 438 -1.71 -5.24 -5.88
CA PRO A 438 -2.83 -4.41 -6.31
C PRO A 438 -3.09 -4.50 -7.81
N CYS A 439 -4.35 -4.42 -8.22
CA CYS A 439 -4.72 -4.24 -9.62
C CYS A 439 -5.25 -2.82 -9.94
N TRP A 440 -4.41 -2.02 -10.60
CA TRP A 440 -4.76 -0.70 -11.12
C TRP A 440 -4.22 -0.44 -12.53
N SER A 441 -5.03 0.15 -13.43
CA SER A 441 -4.60 0.62 -14.75
C SER A 441 -5.38 1.88 -15.16
N LEU A 442 -4.66 2.93 -15.60
CA LEU A 442 -5.24 4.22 -16.03
C LEU A 442 -5.89 4.16 -17.42
N ASN A 443 -5.46 3.22 -18.28
CA ASN A 443 -5.73 3.24 -19.72
C ASN A 443 -6.63 2.09 -20.21
N LYS A 444 -7.05 1.18 -19.33
CA LYS A 444 -7.81 -0.04 -19.70
C LYS A 444 -9.10 -0.13 -18.89
N LYS A 445 -10.18 -0.65 -19.50
CA LYS A 445 -11.36 -1.12 -18.74
C LYS A 445 -10.92 -2.35 -17.94
N VAL A 446 -10.58 -2.14 -16.67
CA VAL A 446 -10.17 -3.22 -15.78
C VAL A 446 -11.42 -3.94 -15.29
N SER A 447 -11.43 -5.26 -15.43
CA SER A 447 -12.51 -6.12 -14.92
C SER A 447 -12.06 -6.80 -13.63
N GLN A 448 -13.00 -7.23 -12.79
CA GLN A 448 -12.70 -7.65 -11.42
C GLN A 448 -12.17 -9.09 -11.38
N SER A 449 -10.96 -9.28 -10.85
CA SER A 449 -10.34 -10.60 -10.68
C SER A 449 -10.92 -11.33 -9.47
N ILE A 450 -11.09 -12.66 -9.56
CA ILE A 450 -11.58 -13.51 -8.46
C ILE A 450 -10.43 -14.37 -7.94
N VAL A 451 -10.16 -14.27 -6.63
CA VAL A 451 -9.10 -15.00 -5.95
C VAL A 451 -9.69 -15.85 -4.83
N LEU A 452 -9.62 -17.18 -5.00
CA LEU A 452 -10.09 -18.17 -4.03
C LEU A 452 -8.89 -18.80 -3.32
N VAL A 453 -8.81 -18.60 -2.01
CA VAL A 453 -7.84 -19.27 -1.12
C VAL A 453 -8.62 -20.16 -0.17
N THR A 454 -8.62 -21.48 -0.41
CA THR A 454 -9.49 -22.39 0.35
C THR A 454 -8.92 -23.75 0.68
N HIS A 455 -9.24 -24.30 1.85
CA HIS A 455 -8.78 -25.63 2.30
C HIS A 455 -7.25 -25.78 2.33
N ASN A 456 -6.49 -24.69 2.56
CA ASN A 456 -5.04 -24.75 2.70
C ASN A 456 -4.62 -24.83 4.17
N GLN A 457 -3.41 -25.36 4.41
CA GLN A 457 -2.76 -25.38 5.72
C GLN A 457 -1.55 -24.46 5.71
N PHE A 458 -1.54 -23.47 6.60
CA PHE A 458 -0.42 -22.54 6.80
C PHE A 458 0.18 -22.77 8.18
N LEU A 459 1.39 -23.33 8.23
CA LEU A 459 2.02 -23.80 9.46
C LEU A 459 3.38 -23.15 9.68
N ASP A 460 3.63 -22.71 10.93
CA ASP A 460 4.96 -22.38 11.45
C ASP A 460 5.76 -21.38 10.58
N SER A 461 5.10 -20.32 10.08
CA SER A 461 5.78 -19.27 9.30
C SER A 461 6.30 -18.14 10.19
N ASP A 462 7.45 -17.58 9.82
CA ASP A 462 8.10 -16.48 10.54
C ASP A 462 7.37 -15.15 10.31
N TYR A 463 6.78 -14.97 9.12
CA TYR A 463 6.07 -13.76 8.69
C TYR A 463 4.57 -14.03 8.48
N LEU A 464 3.91 -13.33 7.54
CA LEU A 464 2.48 -13.47 7.29
C LEU A 464 2.14 -14.74 6.49
N ALA A 465 0.94 -15.29 6.70
CA ALA A 465 0.41 -16.35 5.85
C ALA A 465 -0.13 -15.79 4.52
N LEU A 466 -0.86 -14.67 4.60
CA LEU A 466 -1.52 -14.03 3.47
C LEU A 466 -1.42 -12.50 3.60
N GLU A 467 -0.96 -11.87 2.53
CA GLU A 467 -0.88 -10.42 2.41
C GLU A 467 -1.54 -9.93 1.12
N ALA A 468 -2.49 -9.00 1.25
CA ALA A 468 -3.19 -8.37 0.14
C ALA A 468 -3.35 -6.86 0.41
N SER A 469 -2.42 -6.06 -0.11
CA SER A 469 -2.27 -4.66 0.31
C SER A 469 -1.69 -3.79 -0.82
N PRO A 470 -2.44 -2.82 -1.39
CA PRO A 470 -3.87 -2.60 -1.25
C PRO A 470 -4.72 -3.51 -2.17
N VAL A 471 -5.93 -3.87 -1.76
CA VAL A 471 -6.87 -4.63 -2.60
C VAL A 471 -7.64 -3.71 -3.55
N LEU A 472 -7.46 -3.88 -4.86
CA LEU A 472 -8.12 -3.10 -5.92
C LEU A 472 -8.57 -4.04 -7.06
N HIS A 473 -9.76 -3.80 -7.65
CA HIS A 473 -10.36 -4.64 -8.71
C HIS A 473 -10.32 -6.14 -8.42
N THR A 474 -10.47 -6.54 -7.17
CA THR A 474 -10.29 -7.92 -6.72
C THR A 474 -11.45 -8.35 -5.82
N HIS A 475 -11.98 -9.55 -6.06
CA HIS A 475 -12.81 -10.29 -5.12
C HIS A 475 -11.96 -11.39 -4.48
N LEU A 476 -11.54 -11.19 -3.23
CA LEU A 476 -10.74 -12.14 -2.46
C LEU A 476 -11.63 -12.94 -1.50
N LEU A 477 -11.70 -14.27 -1.67
CA LEU A 477 -12.41 -15.19 -0.78
C LEU A 477 -11.39 -16.10 -0.09
N VAL A 478 -11.32 -16.01 1.24
CA VAL A 478 -10.46 -16.82 2.11
C VAL A 478 -11.36 -17.68 2.99
N GLU A 479 -11.47 -18.98 2.71
CA GLU A 479 -12.37 -19.87 3.46
C GLU A 479 -11.86 -21.28 3.71
N HIS A 480 -12.23 -21.88 4.84
CA HIS A 480 -11.83 -23.25 5.22
C HIS A 480 -10.32 -23.47 5.32
N ASN A 481 -9.53 -22.44 5.63
CA ASN A 481 -8.08 -22.58 5.82
C ASN A 481 -7.73 -22.76 7.31
N GLU A 482 -6.60 -23.42 7.54
CA GLU A 482 -6.02 -23.65 8.87
C GLU A 482 -4.73 -22.81 9.00
N PHE A 483 -4.65 -21.94 10.00
CA PHE A 483 -3.50 -21.10 10.29
C PHE A 483 -2.97 -21.38 11.70
N ARG A 484 -1.77 -21.95 11.80
CA ARG A 484 -1.17 -22.36 13.08
C ARG A 484 0.30 -22.00 13.22
N GLY A 485 0.70 -21.57 14.41
CA GLY A 485 2.10 -21.42 14.80
C GLY A 485 2.85 -20.25 14.16
N HIS A 486 2.16 -19.23 13.65
CA HIS A 486 2.82 -18.05 13.04
C HIS A 486 3.45 -17.14 14.10
N GLU A 487 4.61 -16.53 13.84
CA GLU A 487 5.35 -15.75 14.85
C GLU A 487 5.08 -14.24 14.87
N ARG A 488 4.81 -13.60 13.72
CA ARG A 488 4.66 -12.12 13.61
C ARG A 488 3.23 -11.66 13.30
N GLY A 489 2.46 -12.48 12.61
CA GLY A 489 1.05 -12.28 12.32
C GLY A 489 0.57 -13.25 11.23
N VAL A 490 -0.73 -13.27 10.91
CA VAL A 490 -1.28 -14.27 9.98
C VAL A 490 -1.81 -13.64 8.69
N ILE A 491 -2.78 -12.72 8.79
CA ILE A 491 -3.43 -12.11 7.61
C ILE A 491 -3.32 -10.60 7.69
N HIS A 492 -2.81 -9.99 6.62
CA HIS A 492 -2.87 -8.55 6.41
C HIS A 492 -3.63 -8.20 5.13
N VAL A 493 -4.77 -7.52 5.28
CA VAL A 493 -5.54 -6.98 4.16
C VAL A 493 -5.73 -5.48 4.39
N SER A 494 -5.34 -4.67 3.41
CA SER A 494 -5.48 -3.22 3.49
C SER A 494 -6.03 -2.62 2.20
N GLY A 495 -6.53 -1.39 2.28
CA GLY A 495 -6.83 -0.55 1.12
C GLY A 495 -5.96 0.71 1.11
N LEU A 496 -6.09 1.48 0.02
CA LEU A 496 -5.35 2.73 -0.14
C LEU A 496 -6.21 3.93 0.33
N ASP A 497 -5.65 4.79 1.16
CA ASP A 497 -6.30 6.00 1.69
C ASP A 497 -6.05 7.21 0.77
N ASP A 498 -6.56 7.10 -0.47
CA ASP A 498 -6.41 8.12 -1.51
C ASP A 498 -7.74 8.29 -2.27
N ASP A 499 -8.13 9.55 -2.47
CA ASP A 499 -9.39 9.97 -3.08
C ASP A 499 -9.54 9.39 -4.50
N ASP A 500 -8.43 9.25 -5.23
CA ASP A 500 -8.42 8.75 -6.62
C ASP A 500 -8.84 7.28 -6.73
N PHE A 501 -8.65 6.50 -5.66
CA PHE A 501 -8.94 5.07 -5.62
C PHE A 501 -10.26 4.73 -4.92
N SER A 502 -10.96 5.74 -4.39
CA SER A 502 -12.19 5.57 -3.61
C SER A 502 -13.36 4.93 -4.38
N ASN A 503 -13.35 5.05 -5.71
CA ASN A 503 -14.37 4.49 -6.61
C ASN A 503 -13.94 3.17 -7.28
N VAL A 504 -12.81 2.58 -6.87
CA VAL A 504 -12.33 1.29 -7.40
C VAL A 504 -12.98 0.16 -6.62
N PRO A 505 -13.69 -0.79 -7.26
CA PRO A 505 -14.37 -1.87 -6.54
C PRO A 505 -13.39 -2.87 -5.94
N ALA A 506 -13.68 -3.34 -4.74
CA ALA A 506 -12.96 -4.41 -4.07
C ALA A 506 -13.88 -5.14 -3.10
N LYS A 507 -13.84 -6.47 -3.08
CA LYS A 507 -14.64 -7.27 -2.14
C LYS A 507 -13.77 -8.30 -1.47
N VAL A 508 -13.80 -8.35 -0.14
CA VAL A 508 -13.02 -9.33 0.62
C VAL A 508 -13.94 -10.10 1.58
N GLU A 509 -13.87 -11.41 1.55
CA GLU A 509 -14.63 -12.30 2.44
C GLU A 509 -13.67 -13.28 3.12
N ILE A 510 -13.58 -13.23 4.44
CA ILE A 510 -12.77 -14.14 5.26
C ILE A 510 -13.72 -14.89 6.21
N ARG A 511 -13.95 -16.18 5.93
CA ARG A 511 -14.96 -16.97 6.66
C ARG A 511 -14.61 -18.42 6.85
N HIS A 512 -15.14 -19.07 7.88
CA HIS A 512 -14.95 -20.50 8.12
C HIS A 512 -13.46 -20.92 8.21
N ASN A 513 -12.58 -20.02 8.67
CA ASN A 513 -11.17 -20.34 8.89
C ASN A 513 -10.90 -20.62 10.37
N TYR A 514 -9.85 -21.40 10.63
CA TYR A 514 -9.41 -21.78 11.96
C TYR A 514 -8.01 -21.21 12.24
N PHE A 515 -7.89 -20.41 13.30
CA PHE A 515 -6.65 -19.74 13.72
C PHE A 515 -6.27 -20.15 15.13
N ALA A 516 -5.13 -20.83 15.29
CA ALA A 516 -4.69 -21.26 16.62
C ALA A 516 -3.19 -21.16 16.86
N PHE A 517 -2.82 -20.90 18.11
CA PHE A 517 -1.41 -20.86 18.57
C PHE A 517 -0.53 -19.87 17.81
N ASN A 518 -1.11 -18.80 17.26
CA ASN A 518 -0.36 -17.75 16.57
C ASN A 518 0.11 -16.67 17.55
N ASN A 519 1.26 -16.07 17.26
CA ASN A 519 1.91 -14.99 18.00
C ASN A 519 2.09 -13.75 17.10
N GLY A 520 2.50 -12.63 17.69
CA GLY A 520 2.85 -11.40 16.98
C GLY A 520 1.92 -10.23 17.28
N LYS A 521 1.78 -9.31 16.32
CA LYS A 521 0.97 -8.08 16.49
C LYS A 521 -0.53 -8.30 16.29
N PHE A 522 -0.91 -9.28 15.46
CA PHE A 522 -2.30 -9.61 15.16
C PHE A 522 -2.41 -11.00 14.54
N VAL A 523 -3.59 -11.62 14.66
CA VAL A 523 -3.95 -12.73 13.77
C VAL A 523 -4.44 -12.15 12.44
N ALA A 524 -5.38 -11.20 12.47
CA ALA A 524 -5.88 -10.54 11.27
C ALA A 524 -5.89 -9.03 11.42
N ASN A 525 -5.17 -8.30 10.55
CA ASN A 525 -5.31 -6.85 10.39
C ASN A 525 -5.98 -6.57 9.04
N ILE A 526 -7.24 -6.17 9.11
CA ILE A 526 -8.17 -6.19 7.98
C ILE A 526 -8.83 -4.83 7.74
N GLY A 527 -8.80 -4.39 6.50
CA GLY A 527 -9.51 -3.20 6.03
C GLY A 527 -9.42 -3.04 4.51
N VAL A 528 -10.28 -2.18 3.98
CA VAL A 528 -10.28 -1.72 2.59
C VAL A 528 -10.11 -0.20 2.57
N GLY A 529 -10.28 0.46 1.42
CA GLY A 529 -10.17 1.90 1.28
C GLY A 529 -11.16 2.64 2.20
N LYS A 530 -10.69 3.75 2.79
CA LYS A 530 -11.51 4.62 3.65
C LYS A 530 -12.43 5.49 2.80
N GLU A 531 -13.60 5.87 3.33
CA GLU A 531 -14.57 6.77 2.65
C GLU A 531 -15.11 6.26 1.30
N THR A 532 -15.05 4.95 1.05
CA THR A 532 -15.57 4.34 -0.17
C THR A 532 -16.98 3.80 0.04
N TYR A 533 -17.73 3.59 -1.05
CA TYR A 533 -19.02 2.87 -1.03
C TYR A 533 -19.02 1.60 -1.89
N VAL A 534 -17.91 1.35 -2.60
CA VAL A 534 -17.76 0.23 -3.55
C VAL A 534 -16.75 -0.81 -3.07
N GLN A 535 -16.15 -0.59 -1.89
CA GLN A 535 -15.24 -1.53 -1.26
C GLN A 535 -15.80 -2.02 0.06
N GLU A 536 -15.79 -3.34 0.27
CA GLU A 536 -16.34 -3.97 1.47
C GLU A 536 -15.51 -5.19 1.91
N LEU A 537 -15.42 -5.40 3.22
CA LEU A 537 -14.75 -6.56 3.82
C LEU A 537 -15.63 -7.21 4.88
N PHE A 538 -15.83 -8.53 4.77
CA PHE A 538 -16.58 -9.33 5.74
C PHE A 538 -15.66 -10.34 6.42
N PHE A 539 -15.67 -10.35 7.76
CA PHE A 539 -14.95 -11.31 8.59
C PHE A 539 -15.94 -12.01 9.53
N TYR A 540 -16.34 -13.23 9.20
CA TYR A 540 -17.41 -13.93 9.91
C TYR A 540 -17.26 -15.44 9.94
N LYS A 541 -17.81 -16.10 10.96
CA LYS A 541 -17.73 -17.56 11.13
C LYS A 541 -16.31 -18.12 11.18
N ASN A 542 -15.37 -17.35 11.71
CA ASN A 542 -14.01 -17.83 11.97
C ASN A 542 -13.86 -18.26 13.43
N GLU A 543 -12.99 -19.24 13.66
CA GLU A 543 -12.63 -19.75 14.98
C GLU A 543 -11.21 -19.28 15.32
N LEU A 544 -11.07 -18.51 16.40
CA LEU A 544 -9.80 -17.95 16.84
C LEU A 544 -9.56 -18.35 18.30
N GLU A 545 -8.70 -19.34 18.53
CA GLU A 545 -8.43 -19.85 19.86
C GLU A 545 -6.94 -19.93 20.20
N ARG A 546 -6.60 -19.68 21.48
CA ARG A 546 -5.23 -19.83 22.02
C ARG A 546 -4.16 -19.05 21.24
N ASN A 547 -4.52 -17.93 20.63
CA ASN A 547 -3.55 -17.00 20.05
C ASN A 547 -3.02 -16.07 21.15
N SER A 548 -1.73 -15.73 21.07
CA SER A 548 -1.02 -14.87 22.01
C SER A 548 -0.55 -13.62 21.32
N ILE A 549 -1.35 -12.56 21.35
CA ILE A 549 -1.04 -11.28 20.72
C ILE A 549 -0.60 -10.27 21.78
N ARG A 550 0.56 -9.64 21.57
CA ARG A 550 1.19 -8.71 22.52
C ARG A 550 1.83 -7.54 21.80
N GLU A 551 1.89 -6.40 22.49
CA GLU A 551 2.62 -5.24 21.99
C GLU A 551 4.12 -5.56 21.88
N PRO A 552 4.77 -5.27 20.74
CA PRO A 552 6.14 -5.70 20.48
C PRO A 552 7.18 -4.86 21.22
N PHE A 553 6.88 -3.58 21.48
CA PHE A 553 7.84 -2.64 22.04
C PHE A 553 7.48 -2.33 23.50
N HIS A 554 8.26 -2.85 24.43
CA HIS A 554 7.96 -2.72 25.85
C HIS A 554 8.01 -1.25 26.30
N GLY A 555 6.88 -0.76 26.82
CA GLY A 555 6.77 0.61 27.31
C GLY A 555 6.55 1.65 26.20
N LEU A 556 6.27 1.25 24.96
CA LEU A 556 5.73 2.16 23.94
C LEU A 556 4.27 1.80 23.71
N ASN A 557 3.36 2.77 23.93
CA ASN A 557 1.92 2.55 23.83
C ASN A 557 1.36 3.29 22.61
N PRO A 558 0.91 2.59 21.55
CA PRO A 558 0.45 3.30 20.36
C PRO A 558 -0.90 3.99 20.59
N ARG A 559 -1.22 4.99 19.75
CA ARG A 559 -2.55 5.66 19.78
C ARG A 559 -3.43 5.27 18.61
N SER A 560 -2.86 5.15 17.43
CA SER A 560 -3.56 4.78 16.20
C SER A 560 -3.49 3.29 15.88
N ARG A 561 -2.58 2.59 16.55
CA ARG A 561 -2.36 1.15 16.42
C ARG A 561 -2.60 0.48 17.77
N VAL A 562 -2.90 -0.80 17.71
CA VAL A 562 -3.06 -1.71 18.85
C VAL A 562 -2.81 -3.12 18.36
N CYS A 563 -2.16 -3.92 19.19
CA CYS A 563 -2.02 -5.35 18.99
C CYS A 563 -3.25 -6.08 19.58
N ALA A 564 -4.03 -6.72 18.71
CA ALA A 564 -5.22 -7.49 19.09
C ALA A 564 -5.37 -8.69 18.16
N VAL A 565 -6.10 -9.73 18.58
CA VAL A 565 -6.35 -10.92 17.76
C VAL A 565 -6.89 -10.51 16.38
N VAL A 566 -7.94 -9.68 16.34
CA VAL A 566 -8.42 -9.04 15.11
C VAL A 566 -8.32 -7.53 15.23
N VAL A 567 -7.85 -6.89 14.17
CA VAL A 567 -7.69 -5.45 14.05
C VAL A 567 -8.47 -4.97 12.83
N VAL A 568 -9.26 -3.92 13.00
CA VAL A 568 -10.05 -3.30 11.91
C VAL A 568 -9.48 -1.94 11.54
N SER A 569 -9.09 -1.78 10.28
CA SER A 569 -8.45 -0.55 9.77
C SER A 569 -9.32 0.27 8.81
N SER A 570 -10.55 -0.18 8.52
CA SER A 570 -11.48 0.56 7.64
C SER A 570 -12.93 0.54 8.13
N GLN A 571 -13.72 1.54 7.72
CA GLN A 571 -15.12 1.70 8.13
C GLN A 571 -16.08 0.69 7.46
N ASN A 572 -15.71 0.17 6.28
CA ASN A 572 -16.52 -0.80 5.53
C ASN A 572 -16.12 -2.25 5.84
N THR A 573 -15.67 -2.48 7.06
CA THR A 573 -15.27 -3.79 7.56
C THR A 573 -16.25 -4.26 8.63
N TYR A 574 -16.79 -5.46 8.43
CA TYR A 574 -17.81 -6.05 9.30
C TYR A 574 -17.26 -7.31 9.98
N VAL A 575 -17.19 -7.29 11.31
CA VAL A 575 -16.70 -8.41 12.13
C VAL A 575 -17.85 -8.98 12.96
N TYR A 576 -18.43 -10.10 12.56
CA TYR A 576 -19.61 -10.66 13.23
C TYR A 576 -19.64 -12.17 13.18
N ARG A 577 -20.31 -12.83 14.12
CA ARG A 577 -20.44 -14.31 14.17
C ARG A 577 -19.11 -15.06 14.16
N ASN A 578 -18.10 -14.57 14.87
CA ASN A 578 -16.83 -15.28 15.09
C ASN A 578 -16.75 -15.84 16.51
N MET A 579 -15.93 -16.86 16.72
CA MET A 579 -15.58 -17.43 18.02
C MET A 579 -14.21 -16.91 18.47
N PHE A 580 -14.20 -16.11 19.53
CA PHE A 580 -12.99 -15.56 20.15
C PHE A 580 -12.72 -16.21 21.52
N ASP A 581 -11.66 -17.01 21.62
CA ASP A 581 -11.19 -17.63 22.87
C ASP A 581 -9.66 -17.57 23.02
N ASN A 582 -9.15 -16.37 23.33
CA ASN A 582 -7.71 -16.09 23.37
C ASN A 582 -7.29 -15.50 24.73
N PRO A 583 -7.14 -16.34 25.78
CA PRO A 583 -6.90 -15.86 27.15
C PRO A 583 -5.53 -15.19 27.35
N GLU A 584 -4.54 -15.54 26.54
CA GLU A 584 -3.17 -14.97 26.60
C GLU A 584 -3.04 -13.60 25.90
N SER A 585 -4.06 -13.20 25.12
CA SER A 585 -4.10 -11.92 24.43
C SER A 585 -4.85 -10.88 25.27
N THR A 586 -4.27 -9.68 25.41
CA THR A 586 -4.92 -8.58 26.14
C THR A 586 -6.23 -8.15 25.46
N TYR A 587 -6.19 -8.02 24.13
CA TYR A 587 -7.33 -7.58 23.32
C TYR A 587 -7.68 -8.61 22.24
N GLN A 588 -8.97 -8.88 22.09
CA GLN A 588 -9.49 -9.76 21.03
C GLN A 588 -9.89 -8.99 19.78
N LEU A 589 -10.40 -7.75 19.93
CA LEU A 589 -10.74 -6.87 18.81
C LEU A 589 -10.21 -5.45 19.05
N GLY A 590 -9.53 -4.87 18.06
CA GLY A 590 -8.97 -3.52 18.11
C GLY A 590 -9.36 -2.65 16.91
N SER A 591 -9.49 -1.35 17.14
CA SER A 591 -9.73 -0.35 16.09
C SER A 591 -8.44 0.36 15.69
N HIS A 592 -8.13 0.40 14.39
CA HIS A 592 -7.12 1.29 13.79
C HIS A 592 -7.78 2.41 12.97
N VAL A 593 -9.11 2.53 13.04
CA VAL A 593 -9.86 3.56 12.32
C VAL A 593 -9.81 4.86 13.13
N GLU A 594 -8.99 5.81 12.71
CA GLU A 594 -8.83 7.14 13.33
C GLU A 594 -9.99 8.10 13.01
N LYS A 595 -11.23 7.65 13.25
CA LYS A 595 -12.45 8.44 13.08
C LYS A 595 -13.42 8.18 14.21
N HIS A 596 -13.44 9.08 15.19
CA HIS A 596 -14.25 8.98 16.41
C HIS A 596 -15.77 8.85 16.19
N GLN A 597 -16.28 9.32 15.04
CA GLN A 597 -17.71 9.27 14.66
C GLN A 597 -18.12 7.94 14.02
N ILE A 598 -17.16 7.13 13.56
CA ILE A 598 -17.44 5.86 12.91
C ILE A 598 -17.70 4.78 13.95
N ILE A 599 -18.61 3.87 13.61
CA ILE A 599 -18.93 2.69 14.40
C ILE A 599 -18.49 1.47 13.62
N ILE A 600 -17.64 0.65 14.22
CA ILE A 600 -17.22 -0.65 13.70
C ILE A 600 -18.19 -1.71 14.21
N ASN A 601 -18.70 -2.54 13.31
CA ASN A 601 -19.57 -3.64 13.69
C ASN A 601 -18.75 -4.80 14.27
N GLY A 602 -18.97 -5.09 15.55
CA GLY A 602 -18.43 -6.21 16.32
C GLY A 602 -19.53 -7.09 16.94
N THR A 603 -20.77 -7.01 16.42
CA THR A 603 -21.95 -7.68 17.01
C THR A 603 -22.00 -9.17 16.69
N TYR A 604 -22.78 -9.92 17.47
CA TYR A 604 -22.99 -11.37 17.32
C TYR A 604 -21.71 -12.20 17.33
N ASN A 605 -20.62 -11.75 17.94
CA ASN A 605 -19.43 -12.58 18.17
C ASN A 605 -19.54 -13.30 19.52
N TYR A 606 -18.92 -14.47 19.68
CA TYR A 606 -18.71 -15.11 20.97
C TYR A 606 -17.34 -14.69 21.53
N TRP A 607 -17.27 -14.27 22.79
CA TRP A 607 -16.07 -13.63 23.39
C TRP A 607 -15.39 -14.44 24.50
N GLY A 608 -15.81 -15.69 24.73
CA GLY A 608 -15.32 -16.53 25.84
C GLY A 608 -15.85 -16.15 27.23
N SER A 609 -16.72 -15.13 27.33
CA SER A 609 -17.39 -14.74 28.57
C SER A 609 -18.82 -14.29 28.31
N VAL A 610 -19.70 -14.56 29.28
CA VAL A 610 -21.10 -14.06 29.29
C VAL A 610 -21.24 -12.72 30.01
N ARG A 611 -20.18 -12.23 30.66
CA ARG A 611 -20.19 -10.99 31.43
C ARG A 611 -19.76 -9.81 30.57
N VAL A 612 -20.66 -8.84 30.40
CA VAL A 612 -20.43 -7.67 29.52
C VAL A 612 -19.17 -6.89 29.90
N LYS A 613 -18.86 -6.76 31.20
CA LYS A 613 -17.63 -6.07 31.66
C LYS A 613 -16.35 -6.74 31.16
N GLU A 614 -16.27 -8.07 31.24
CA GLU A 614 -15.08 -8.83 30.81
C GLU A 614 -14.90 -8.75 29.29
N VAL A 615 -16.00 -8.73 28.53
CA VAL A 615 -15.97 -8.52 27.07
C VAL A 615 -15.51 -7.10 26.73
N TYR A 616 -16.05 -6.10 27.42
CA TYR A 616 -15.73 -4.69 27.18
C TYR A 616 -14.25 -4.36 27.41
N GLU A 617 -13.63 -4.97 28.42
CA GLU A 617 -12.18 -4.81 28.72
C GLU A 617 -11.28 -5.48 27.66
N ARG A 618 -11.79 -6.47 26.92
CA ARG A 618 -11.05 -7.19 25.86
C ARG A 618 -11.16 -6.55 24.47
N ILE A 619 -11.84 -5.43 24.34
CA ILE A 619 -11.93 -4.66 23.09
C ILE A 619 -11.03 -3.43 23.26
N PHE A 620 -10.32 -2.98 22.23
CA PHE A 620 -9.60 -1.70 22.24
C PHE A 620 -10.23 -0.75 21.22
N ASP A 621 -10.80 0.35 21.70
CA ASP A 621 -11.59 1.28 20.88
C ASP A 621 -11.55 2.71 21.44
N ARG A 622 -12.51 3.55 21.04
CA ARG A 622 -12.62 4.96 21.46
C ARG A 622 -12.48 5.19 22.97
N LYS A 623 -12.87 4.23 23.82
CA LYS A 623 -12.78 4.39 25.29
C LYS A 623 -11.33 4.44 25.79
N ASP A 624 -10.40 3.85 25.03
CA ASP A 624 -8.97 3.79 25.37
C ASP A 624 -8.22 4.94 24.72
N ARG A 625 -8.61 5.30 23.48
CA ARG A 625 -8.05 6.41 22.70
C ARG A 625 -9.14 7.23 22.03
N TYR A 626 -9.25 8.51 22.36
CA TYR A 626 -10.38 9.34 21.92
C TYR A 626 -10.49 9.50 20.40
N ASN A 627 -9.38 9.33 19.67
CA ASN A 627 -9.31 9.49 18.20
C ASN A 627 -9.82 8.27 17.43
N LEU A 628 -9.94 7.10 18.07
CA LEU A 628 -10.35 5.87 17.40
C LEU A 628 -11.88 5.74 17.26
N ALA A 629 -12.31 4.97 16.25
CA ALA A 629 -13.70 4.59 16.06
C ALA A 629 -14.19 3.69 17.20
N ARG A 630 -15.49 3.78 17.48
CA ARG A 630 -16.16 2.97 18.52
C ARG A 630 -16.48 1.58 17.98
N VAL A 631 -16.29 0.54 18.79
CA VAL A 631 -16.70 -0.82 18.43
C VAL A 631 -18.06 -1.14 19.06
N GLU A 632 -19.04 -1.46 18.22
CA GLU A 632 -20.37 -1.91 18.64
C GLU A 632 -20.37 -3.43 18.75
N PHE A 633 -20.32 -3.96 19.99
CA PHE A 633 -20.23 -5.40 20.25
C PHE A 633 -21.52 -6.02 20.80
N LEU A 634 -22.53 -5.20 21.12
CA LEU A 634 -23.83 -5.67 21.62
C LEU A 634 -24.86 -5.73 20.47
N PRO A 635 -25.71 -6.77 20.43
CA PRO A 635 -25.66 -7.96 21.28
C PRO A 635 -24.51 -8.90 20.86
N PHE A 636 -24.02 -9.74 21.79
CA PHE A 636 -23.02 -10.78 21.52
C PHE A 636 -23.56 -12.19 21.83
N LEU A 637 -22.91 -13.23 21.28
CA LEU A 637 -23.30 -14.64 21.47
C LEU A 637 -22.83 -15.16 22.85
N THR A 638 -23.71 -15.83 23.58
CA THR A 638 -23.41 -16.41 24.90
C THR A 638 -22.95 -17.86 24.86
N ILE A 639 -23.17 -18.55 23.72
CA ILE A 639 -22.80 -19.95 23.48
C ILE A 639 -21.94 -20.02 22.21
N SER A 640 -20.92 -20.87 22.21
CA SER A 640 -19.99 -21.05 21.08
C SER A 640 -20.38 -22.16 20.10
N SER A 641 -21.28 -23.08 20.47
CA SER A 641 -21.59 -24.28 19.68
C SER A 641 -22.30 -24.03 18.35
N ASP A 642 -23.03 -22.91 18.24
CA ASP A 642 -23.72 -22.53 17.01
C ASP A 642 -23.61 -21.01 16.79
N LEU A 643 -22.73 -20.61 15.86
CA LEU A 643 -22.53 -19.22 15.48
C LEU A 643 -23.71 -18.64 14.71
N ASP A 644 -24.66 -19.48 14.28
CA ASP A 644 -25.86 -19.03 13.61
C ASP A 644 -27.05 -18.77 14.56
N ASP A 645 -26.94 -19.17 15.83
CA ASP A 645 -27.99 -19.02 16.84
C ASP A 645 -28.34 -17.54 17.10
N SER A 646 -29.64 -17.25 17.09
CA SER A 646 -30.20 -15.92 17.38
C SER A 646 -30.96 -15.87 18.71
N ALA A 647 -31.15 -17.01 19.39
CA ALA A 647 -31.84 -17.10 20.67
C ALA A 647 -30.90 -16.85 21.86
N SER A 648 -29.61 -17.19 21.75
CA SER A 648 -28.63 -17.13 22.85
C SER A 648 -27.77 -15.86 22.84
N ILE A 649 -28.42 -14.69 22.84
CA ILE A 649 -27.76 -13.37 22.75
C ILE A 649 -27.83 -12.55 24.05
N SER A 650 -26.84 -11.69 24.28
CA SER A 650 -26.80 -10.76 25.43
C SER A 650 -27.84 -9.62 25.32
N ASP A 651 -28.13 -8.93 26.43
CA ASP A 651 -28.91 -7.68 26.41
C ASP A 651 -28.15 -6.56 25.69
N SER A 652 -28.87 -5.70 24.96
CA SER A 652 -28.33 -4.61 24.15
C SER A 652 -28.10 -3.29 24.90
N HIS A 653 -28.63 -3.12 26.12
CA HIS A 653 -28.66 -1.81 26.82
C HIS A 653 -27.65 -1.63 27.97
N GLU A 654 -26.59 -2.45 28.03
CA GLU A 654 -25.65 -2.43 29.17
C GLU A 654 -24.38 -1.61 28.96
N ARG A 655 -24.00 -1.24 27.73
CA ARG A 655 -22.69 -0.62 27.42
C ARG A 655 -22.38 0.65 28.21
N ASP A 656 -23.33 1.59 28.28
CA ASP A 656 -23.12 2.91 28.90
C ASP A 656 -23.01 2.89 30.42
N LYS A 657 -23.19 1.73 31.06
CA LYS A 657 -23.14 1.54 32.52
C LYS A 657 -21.79 1.03 33.01
N ILE A 658 -20.82 0.81 32.12
CA ILE A 658 -19.65 -0.02 32.39
C ILE A 658 -18.37 0.85 32.34
N ILE A 659 -17.67 0.86 33.47
CA ILE A 659 -16.45 1.61 33.82
C ILE A 659 -16.68 3.08 34.22
N PRO A 660 -16.47 3.44 35.51
CA PRO A 660 -16.43 4.83 35.95
C PRO A 660 -15.12 5.51 35.52
N PHE A 661 -15.16 6.83 35.29
CA PHE A 661 -14.00 7.66 34.96
C PHE A 661 -12.84 7.57 35.99
N GLN A 662 -13.18 7.29 37.25
CA GLN A 662 -12.23 7.22 38.36
C GLN A 662 -12.42 5.93 39.14
N ASN A 663 -11.30 5.24 39.38
CA ASN A 663 -11.20 4.08 40.27
C ASN A 663 -10.04 4.30 41.25
N GLY A 664 -10.33 4.88 42.41
CA GLY A 664 -9.28 5.29 43.36
C GLY A 664 -8.43 6.45 42.81
N SER A 665 -7.11 6.24 42.70
CA SER A 665 -6.15 7.20 42.13
C SER A 665 -5.92 7.00 40.62
N GLU A 666 -6.47 5.94 40.03
CA GLU A 666 -6.42 5.72 38.58
C GLU A 666 -7.61 6.40 37.91
N ILE A 667 -7.35 7.21 36.89
CA ILE A 667 -8.36 7.97 36.14
C ILE A 667 -8.17 7.81 34.64
N GLY A 668 -9.24 7.99 33.87
CA GLY A 668 -9.22 7.94 32.42
C GLY A 668 -10.57 7.58 31.80
N GLY A 669 -10.70 7.80 30.50
CA GLY A 669 -11.94 7.57 29.75
C GLY A 669 -12.81 8.83 29.59
N GLU A 670 -14.09 8.61 29.27
CA GLU A 670 -15.01 9.70 28.95
C GLU A 670 -15.57 10.38 30.22
N VAL A 671 -15.70 11.72 30.18
CA VAL A 671 -16.32 12.54 31.24
C VAL A 671 -17.74 12.93 30.81
N PRO A 672 -18.79 12.22 31.27
CA PRO A 672 -20.17 12.41 30.79
C PRO A 672 -20.90 13.61 31.44
N GLY A 673 -20.33 14.19 32.49
CA GLY A 673 -20.94 15.28 33.27
C GLY A 673 -19.88 16.08 34.02
N SER A 674 -20.20 16.59 35.21
CA SER A 674 -19.25 17.33 36.03
C SER A 674 -18.46 16.40 36.96
N ILE A 675 -17.15 16.35 36.80
CA ILE A 675 -16.23 15.57 37.65
C ILE A 675 -15.29 16.53 38.37
N PHE A 676 -15.09 16.29 39.67
CA PHE A 676 -14.23 17.07 40.55
C PHE A 676 -13.05 16.20 41.00
N LEU A 677 -11.83 16.61 40.68
CA LEU A 677 -10.60 15.96 41.11
C LEU A 677 -9.97 16.78 42.25
N PRO A 678 -10.09 16.33 43.51
CA PRO A 678 -9.50 17.04 44.63
C PRO A 678 -7.98 16.95 44.62
N ARG A 679 -7.32 17.72 45.49
CA ARG A 679 -5.86 17.65 45.66
C ARG A 679 -5.39 16.21 45.90
N GLY A 680 -4.54 15.70 45.01
CA GLY A 680 -4.02 14.34 45.04
C GLY A 680 -3.08 14.05 43.88
N THR A 681 -2.46 12.87 43.89
CA THR A 681 -1.72 12.36 42.73
C THR A 681 -2.56 11.30 42.03
N TYR A 682 -2.76 11.47 40.73
CA TYR A 682 -3.56 10.59 39.90
C TYR A 682 -2.70 10.01 38.77
N THR A 683 -2.91 8.73 38.48
CA THR A 683 -2.30 8.07 37.33
C THR A 683 -3.33 7.99 36.22
N VAL A 684 -2.98 8.49 35.04
CA VAL A 684 -3.85 8.52 33.86
C VAL A 684 -3.43 7.41 32.90
N THR A 685 -4.19 6.32 32.90
CA THR A 685 -3.89 5.09 32.13
C THR A 685 -4.60 5.06 30.77
N ARG A 686 -5.64 5.87 30.62
CA ARG A 686 -6.46 6.01 29.40
C ARG A 686 -6.70 7.47 29.10
N ASP A 687 -6.95 7.75 27.83
CA ASP A 687 -7.22 9.11 27.39
C ASP A 687 -8.38 9.74 28.15
N ILE A 688 -8.22 10.98 28.57
CA ILE A 688 -9.31 11.74 29.18
C ILE A 688 -10.05 12.47 28.06
N TYR A 689 -11.32 12.12 27.85
CA TYR A 689 -12.18 12.78 26.85
C TYR A 689 -13.32 13.53 27.54
N VAL A 690 -13.24 14.86 27.54
CA VAL A 690 -14.30 15.71 28.09
C VAL A 690 -15.35 15.97 27.02
N ARG A 691 -16.53 15.34 27.15
CA ARG A 691 -17.60 15.39 26.14
C ARG A 691 -18.09 16.83 25.90
N PRO A 692 -18.46 17.18 24.66
CA PRO A 692 -19.01 18.50 24.35
C PRO A 692 -20.35 18.75 25.06
N GLY A 693 -20.66 20.02 25.31
CA GLY A 693 -21.92 20.45 25.92
C GLY A 693 -21.91 20.38 27.45
N ASN A 694 -22.15 19.20 28.03
CA ASN A 694 -22.37 19.00 29.47
C ASN A 694 -21.16 18.45 30.24
N GLY A 695 -20.11 17.96 29.56
CA GLY A 695 -18.88 17.50 30.20
C GLY A 695 -18.10 18.66 30.83
N ARG A 696 -17.79 18.55 32.13
CA ARG A 696 -16.98 19.52 32.87
C ARG A 696 -15.98 18.80 33.76
N LEU A 697 -14.70 19.09 33.59
CA LEU A 697 -13.64 18.57 34.45
C LEU A 697 -13.07 19.71 35.28
N HIS A 698 -13.20 19.61 36.61
CA HIS A 698 -12.65 20.55 37.57
C HIS A 698 -11.48 19.90 38.31
N ILE A 699 -10.31 20.53 38.26
CA ILE A 699 -9.08 20.04 38.89
C ILE A 699 -8.68 21.05 39.96
N GLU A 700 -8.63 20.61 41.22
CA GLU A 700 -8.31 21.49 42.34
C GLU A 700 -6.80 21.82 42.43
N PRO A 701 -6.44 22.98 43.00
CA PRO A 701 -5.05 23.38 43.24
C PRO A 701 -4.19 22.31 43.93
N GLY A 702 -2.97 22.12 43.43
CA GLY A 702 -2.00 21.16 43.96
C GLY A 702 -2.24 19.70 43.55
N ALA A 703 -3.17 19.43 42.62
CA ALA A 703 -3.31 18.12 41.99
C ALA A 703 -2.15 17.82 41.03
N ILE A 704 -1.75 16.55 40.96
CA ILE A 704 -0.70 16.04 40.08
C ILE A 704 -1.29 14.93 39.21
N LEU A 705 -1.31 15.11 37.90
CA LEU A 705 -1.75 14.11 36.94
C LEU A 705 -0.52 13.54 36.22
N LYS A 706 -0.28 12.24 36.42
CA LYS A 706 0.81 11.48 35.79
C LYS A 706 0.25 10.64 34.65
N PHE A 707 0.54 11.01 33.41
CA PHE A 707 0.05 10.32 32.22
C PHE A 707 0.98 9.19 31.80
N ASP A 708 0.40 8.04 31.48
CA ASP A 708 1.15 7.01 30.78
C ASP A 708 1.59 7.49 29.39
N ARG A 709 2.62 6.84 28.85
CA ARG A 709 3.22 7.20 27.56
C ARG A 709 2.17 7.20 26.46
N SER A 710 2.21 8.23 25.59
CA SER A 710 1.26 8.47 24.50
C SER A 710 -0.22 8.57 24.90
N VAL A 711 -0.55 8.63 26.20
CA VAL A 711 -1.89 8.97 26.69
C VAL A 711 -2.04 10.49 26.70
N GLY A 712 -3.23 10.98 26.37
CA GLY A 712 -3.51 12.41 26.24
C GLY A 712 -4.83 12.82 26.88
N MET A 713 -5.12 14.12 26.82
CA MET A 713 -6.39 14.69 27.24
C MET A 713 -6.99 15.53 26.11
N MET A 714 -8.22 15.21 25.72
CA MET A 714 -9.00 15.93 24.73
C MET A 714 -10.22 16.59 25.37
N VAL A 715 -10.29 17.91 25.29
CA VAL A 715 -11.37 18.71 25.89
C VAL A 715 -12.26 19.26 24.80
N GLN A 716 -13.48 18.74 24.68
CA GLN A 716 -14.56 19.30 23.86
C GLN A 716 -15.66 19.97 24.70
N GLY A 717 -15.72 19.67 26.00
CA GLY A 717 -16.56 20.35 26.98
C GLY A 717 -15.85 21.55 27.63
N THR A 718 -15.80 21.58 28.96
CA THR A 718 -15.10 22.64 29.71
C THR A 718 -14.08 22.05 30.68
N LEU A 719 -12.86 22.59 30.67
CA LEU A 719 -11.82 22.30 31.66
C LEU A 719 -11.64 23.52 32.56
N ILE A 720 -11.72 23.31 33.87
CA ILE A 720 -11.40 24.31 34.89
C ILE A 720 -10.18 23.77 35.66
N SER A 721 -9.02 24.34 35.35
CA SER A 721 -7.74 24.04 35.97
C SER A 721 -7.10 25.36 36.38
N GLU A 722 -7.53 25.87 37.53
CA GLU A 722 -7.14 27.18 38.03
C GLU A 722 -6.63 27.08 39.47
N SER A 723 -5.49 27.72 39.73
CA SER A 723 -4.94 27.87 41.07
C SER A 723 -4.60 29.33 41.36
N ASP A 724 -5.24 29.88 42.39
CA ASP A 724 -4.95 31.23 42.89
C ASP A 724 -3.71 31.27 43.81
N LEU A 725 -3.19 30.10 44.20
CA LEU A 725 -2.04 29.95 45.09
C LEU A 725 -0.78 29.62 44.28
N GLU A 726 0.15 30.57 44.16
CA GLU A 726 1.43 30.36 43.43
C GLU A 726 2.25 29.17 43.95
N THR A 727 2.08 28.79 45.22
CA THR A 727 2.76 27.65 45.84
C THR A 727 2.12 26.29 45.55
N GLN A 728 0.93 26.26 44.92
CA GLN A 728 0.18 25.04 44.62
C GLN A 728 -0.29 25.00 43.16
N PRO A 729 0.64 24.97 42.19
CA PRO A 729 0.27 24.81 40.80
C PRO A 729 -0.31 23.40 40.55
N ILE A 730 -1.11 23.28 39.50
CA ILE A 730 -1.60 21.98 39.01
C ILE A 730 -0.55 21.43 38.03
N LEU A 731 -0.08 20.21 38.26
CA LEU A 731 1.01 19.60 37.49
C LEU A 731 0.50 18.50 36.56
N TYR A 732 0.80 18.64 35.27
CA TYR A 732 0.61 17.62 34.24
C TYR A 732 1.99 17.11 33.80
N THR A 733 2.27 15.84 34.01
CA THR A 733 3.59 15.24 33.74
C THR A 733 3.45 13.78 33.33
N ILE A 734 4.52 13.15 32.84
CA ILE A 734 4.53 11.73 32.49
C ILE A 734 4.65 10.85 33.75
N ASN A 735 4.12 9.62 33.67
CA ASN A 735 4.31 8.56 34.65
C ASN A 735 5.64 7.83 34.42
N ASP A 736 6.61 8.05 35.30
CA ASP A 736 7.97 7.49 35.19
C ASP A 736 8.11 6.01 35.62
N HIS A 737 7.05 5.40 36.16
CA HIS A 737 7.12 4.05 36.75
C HIS A 737 7.11 2.89 35.74
N ALA A 738 7.01 3.16 34.44
CA ALA A 738 7.14 2.12 33.41
C ALA A 738 8.62 1.77 33.19
N THR A 739 9.12 0.77 33.93
CA THR A 739 10.45 0.20 33.72
C THR A 739 10.62 -0.24 32.27
N ILE A 740 11.61 0.31 31.57
CA ILE A 740 12.11 -0.26 30.31
C ILE A 740 12.68 -1.63 30.69
N GLY A 741 12.01 -2.72 30.30
CA GLY A 741 12.54 -4.06 30.52
C GLY A 741 13.90 -4.14 29.83
N GLN A 742 14.95 -4.44 30.60
CA GLN A 742 16.26 -4.80 30.04
C GLN A 742 16.16 -6.18 29.41
N ASP A 743 15.48 -6.29 28.26
CA ASP A 743 15.79 -7.38 27.36
C ASP A 743 17.21 -7.16 26.81
N LYS A 744 17.90 -8.25 26.47
CA LYS A 744 19.24 -8.19 25.87
C LYS A 744 19.14 -7.41 24.55
N ALA A 745 19.37 -6.11 24.60
CA ALA A 745 19.22 -5.23 23.46
C ALA A 745 20.15 -5.69 22.33
N LYS A 746 19.55 -6.17 21.23
CA LYS A 746 20.29 -6.53 20.00
C LYS A 746 20.78 -5.32 19.23
N ILE A 747 20.39 -4.11 19.65
CA ILE A 747 20.75 -2.85 19.02
C ILE A 747 21.04 -1.78 20.07
N ARG A 748 21.85 -0.79 19.73
CA ARG A 748 22.12 0.38 20.57
C ARG A 748 22.63 1.57 19.76
N LEU A 749 22.61 2.75 20.37
CA LEU A 749 23.29 3.94 19.86
C LEU A 749 24.57 4.21 20.64
N SER A 750 25.58 4.79 19.97
CA SER A 750 26.88 5.06 20.59
C SER A 750 26.84 6.05 21.77
N LYS A 751 25.84 6.94 21.85
CA LYS A 751 25.65 7.95 22.92
C LYS A 751 24.22 7.88 23.49
N ASP A 752 23.82 6.69 23.96
CA ASP A 752 22.52 6.36 24.58
C ASP A 752 21.30 6.61 23.67
N THR A 753 20.92 7.88 23.46
CA THR A 753 19.77 8.28 22.63
C THR A 753 20.18 8.85 21.28
N GLU A 754 21.47 9.04 21.01
CA GLU A 754 21.96 9.50 19.70
C GLU A 754 23.31 8.90 19.30
N GLY A 755 23.68 9.08 18.03
CA GLY A 755 24.97 8.70 17.46
C GLY A 755 24.90 7.49 16.53
N LEU A 756 26.01 6.78 16.37
CA LEU A 756 26.09 5.64 15.45
C LEU A 756 25.15 4.50 15.86
N LEU A 757 24.39 3.95 14.90
CA LEU A 757 23.61 2.73 15.07
C LEU A 757 24.51 1.49 15.07
N GLU A 758 24.46 0.74 16.16
CA GLU A 758 25.17 -0.52 16.34
C GLU A 758 24.16 -1.67 16.49
N VAL A 759 24.39 -2.79 15.79
CA VAL A 759 23.55 -3.98 15.77
C VAL A 759 24.34 -5.23 16.14
N HIS A 760 23.68 -6.17 16.82
CA HIS A 760 24.24 -7.45 17.25
C HIS A 760 23.68 -8.57 16.37
N VAL A 761 24.50 -9.03 15.42
CA VAL A 761 24.12 -10.07 14.45
C VAL A 761 25.14 -11.20 14.55
N ASN A 762 24.68 -12.46 14.59
CA ASN A 762 25.53 -13.65 14.66
C ASN A 762 26.58 -13.64 15.80
N GLY A 763 26.28 -13.00 16.93
CA GLY A 763 27.17 -12.96 18.08
C GLY A 763 28.17 -11.80 18.09
N VAL A 764 28.22 -10.96 17.04
CA VAL A 764 29.17 -9.83 16.91
C VAL A 764 28.42 -8.52 16.81
N TRP A 765 29.00 -7.45 17.37
CA TRP A 765 28.51 -6.08 17.21
C TRP A 765 29.11 -5.44 15.95
N GLY A 766 28.28 -4.75 15.18
CA GLY A 766 28.71 -4.01 14.00
C GLY A 766 27.80 -2.84 13.65
N SER A 767 28.12 -2.11 12.59
CA SER A 767 27.33 -0.96 12.11
C SER A 767 26.42 -1.32 10.94
N VAL A 768 25.52 -0.39 10.59
CA VAL A 768 24.62 -0.50 9.42
C VAL A 768 25.02 0.53 8.37
N CYS A 769 24.97 0.12 7.09
CA CYS A 769 25.18 0.98 5.94
C CYS A 769 23.96 1.88 5.71
N ASP A 770 24.18 3.14 5.31
CA ASP A 770 23.09 4.07 4.97
C ASP A 770 22.47 3.84 3.58
N TYR A 771 23.04 2.94 2.77
CA TYR A 771 22.46 2.54 1.49
C TYR A 771 21.11 1.86 1.68
N GLY A 772 20.08 2.43 1.06
CA GLY A 772 18.70 1.94 1.15
C GLY A 772 17.99 2.29 2.46
N TRP A 773 18.67 2.97 3.40
CA TRP A 773 18.13 3.30 4.71
C TRP A 773 17.06 4.39 4.65
N ASP A 774 15.93 4.18 5.32
CA ASP A 774 14.84 5.14 5.37
C ASP A 774 14.31 5.43 6.79
N ILE A 775 13.26 6.26 6.87
CA ILE A 775 12.63 6.65 8.13
C ILE A 775 11.89 5.48 8.81
N VAL A 776 11.45 4.47 8.05
CA VAL A 776 10.78 3.28 8.59
C VAL A 776 11.81 2.43 9.33
N ASP A 777 12.99 2.20 8.73
CA ASP A 777 14.10 1.49 9.39
C ASP A 777 14.51 2.19 10.69
N ALA A 778 14.68 3.53 10.63
CA ALA A 778 15.03 4.34 11.77
C ALA A 778 13.97 4.27 12.88
N SER A 779 12.68 4.31 12.52
CA SER A 779 11.59 4.21 13.49
C SER A 779 11.60 2.88 14.23
N ILE A 780 11.84 1.77 13.51
CA ILE A 780 11.91 0.43 14.11
C ILE A 780 13.13 0.32 15.02
N ALA A 781 14.29 0.86 14.60
CA ALA A 781 15.48 0.91 15.44
C ALA A 781 15.21 1.68 16.75
N CYS A 782 14.65 2.89 16.69
CA CYS A 782 14.31 3.65 17.92
C CYS A 782 13.31 2.88 18.79
N ASN A 783 12.24 2.36 18.20
CA ASN A 783 11.16 1.68 18.92
C ASN A 783 11.64 0.38 19.60
N GLN A 784 12.53 -0.36 18.93
CA GLN A 784 13.16 -1.57 19.48
C GLN A 784 14.07 -1.27 20.70
N MET A 785 14.59 -0.04 20.82
CA MET A 785 15.29 0.45 22.01
C MET A 785 14.35 1.03 23.09
N GLY A 786 13.03 1.06 22.86
CA GLY A 786 12.07 1.72 23.74
C GLY A 786 12.12 3.25 23.67
N LEU A 787 12.74 3.80 22.62
CA LEU A 787 12.80 5.22 22.29
C LEU A 787 11.85 5.52 21.12
N VAL A 788 11.64 6.80 20.83
CA VAL A 788 10.80 7.24 19.71
C VAL A 788 11.59 8.08 18.73
N LEU A 789 11.18 8.04 17.46
CA LEU A 789 11.81 8.77 16.38
C LEU A 789 11.06 10.09 16.15
N HIS A 790 11.75 11.21 16.09
CA HIS A 790 11.16 12.50 15.70
C HIS A 790 11.44 12.78 14.21
N PRO A 791 10.43 13.04 13.36
CA PRO A 791 10.58 13.01 11.90
C PRO A 791 11.43 14.15 11.31
N GLU A 792 11.69 15.22 12.06
CA GLU A 792 12.39 16.41 11.54
C GLU A 792 13.92 16.35 11.69
N ASP A 793 14.45 15.49 12.57
CA ASP A 793 15.86 15.57 13.00
C ASP A 793 16.45 14.21 13.45
N TRP A 794 15.84 13.11 12.99
CA TRP A 794 16.25 11.76 13.33
C TRP A 794 17.55 11.30 12.68
N LEU A 795 17.88 11.79 11.49
CA LEU A 795 19.07 11.39 10.75
C LEU A 795 20.23 12.32 11.10
N MET A 796 21.35 11.75 11.53
CA MET A 796 22.56 12.51 11.83
C MET A 796 23.53 12.48 10.65
N GLU A 797 24.21 13.59 10.40
CA GLU A 797 25.32 13.64 9.47
C GLU A 797 26.55 12.93 10.05
N GLN A 798 27.41 12.37 9.19
CA GLN A 798 28.64 11.70 9.64
C GLN A 798 29.59 12.59 10.46
N SER A 799 29.47 13.91 10.33
CA SER A 799 30.27 14.88 11.11
C SER A 799 29.79 15.01 12.56
N GLU A 800 28.56 14.59 12.87
CA GLU A 800 27.92 14.75 14.18
C GLU A 800 28.18 13.58 15.14
N PHE A 801 28.67 12.46 14.64
CA PHE A 801 28.96 11.27 15.45
C PHE A 801 30.37 10.73 15.20
N ASP A 802 30.92 10.05 16.20
CA ASP A 802 32.29 9.55 16.13
C ASP A 802 32.39 8.39 15.13
N SER A 803 33.44 8.38 14.30
CA SER A 803 33.71 7.27 13.39
C SER A 803 34.09 6.03 14.18
N SER A 804 33.18 5.04 14.25
CA SER A 804 33.48 3.79 14.97
C SER A 804 34.39 2.87 14.15
N HIS A 805 35.11 2.01 14.86
CA HIS A 805 35.96 0.94 14.31
C HIS A 805 35.18 -0.33 13.91
N TYR A 806 33.86 -0.36 14.14
CA TYR A 806 33.05 -1.53 13.83
C TYR A 806 32.84 -1.69 12.32
N GLU A 807 32.91 -2.92 11.85
CA GLU A 807 32.60 -3.28 10.46
C GLU A 807 31.09 -3.17 10.20
N ILE A 808 30.73 -2.94 8.94
CA ILE A 808 29.32 -2.91 8.52
C ILE A 808 28.83 -4.36 8.40
N LEU A 809 27.76 -4.72 9.12
CA LEU A 809 27.19 -6.08 9.11
C LEU A 809 25.90 -6.19 8.29
N LEU A 810 25.20 -5.08 8.10
CA LEU A 810 23.94 -5.01 7.36
C LEU A 810 24.00 -3.86 6.35
N SER A 811 23.55 -4.11 5.13
CA SER A 811 23.34 -3.12 4.08
C SER A 811 21.97 -3.31 3.44
N ASN A 812 21.43 -2.26 2.79
CA ASN A 812 20.13 -2.31 2.11
C ASN A 812 19.03 -2.90 3.02
N VAL A 813 18.94 -2.37 4.25
CA VAL A 813 17.91 -2.77 5.20
C VAL A 813 16.56 -2.31 4.64
N GLN A 814 15.59 -3.22 4.61
CA GLN A 814 14.27 -3.00 4.05
C GLN A 814 13.23 -3.49 5.05
N CYS A 815 13.09 -2.77 6.16
CA CYS A 815 12.03 -3.07 7.09
C CYS A 815 10.67 -2.60 6.57
N THR A 816 9.62 -3.27 7.01
CA THR A 816 8.23 -2.89 6.82
C THR A 816 7.62 -2.42 8.14
N LEU A 817 6.45 -1.77 8.08
CA LEU A 817 5.69 -1.40 9.30
C LEU A 817 5.28 -2.62 10.16
N GLN A 818 5.32 -3.84 9.60
CA GLN A 818 5.02 -5.06 10.35
C GLN A 818 6.23 -5.61 11.10
N ASP A 819 7.44 -5.20 10.75
CA ASP A 819 8.65 -5.61 11.44
C ASP A 819 8.74 -5.02 12.86
N THR A 820 9.52 -5.70 13.70
CA THR A 820 9.72 -5.38 15.13
C THR A 820 11.17 -5.51 15.57
N ASP A 821 12.00 -6.18 14.76
CA ASP A 821 13.40 -6.40 15.04
C ASP A 821 14.19 -6.14 13.76
N ILE A 822 14.98 -5.07 13.76
CA ILE A 822 15.74 -4.64 12.59
C ILE A 822 16.77 -5.68 12.15
N THR A 823 17.26 -6.53 13.07
CA THR A 823 18.22 -7.58 12.77
C THR A 823 17.61 -8.75 11.97
N LEU A 824 16.28 -8.80 11.92
CA LEU A 824 15.49 -9.80 11.20
C LEU A 824 14.76 -9.20 9.99
N CYS A 825 14.91 -7.90 9.72
CA CYS A 825 14.43 -7.32 8.47
C CYS A 825 15.22 -7.87 7.29
N ARG A 826 14.65 -7.74 6.09
CA ARG A 826 15.38 -8.05 4.86
C ARG A 826 16.58 -7.11 4.76
N ALA A 827 17.77 -7.68 4.58
CA ALA A 827 19.02 -6.94 4.47
C ALA A 827 20.07 -7.80 3.75
N GLU A 828 21.05 -7.13 3.15
CA GLU A 828 22.26 -7.74 2.61
C GLU A 828 23.29 -7.92 3.73
N LYS A 829 23.82 -9.15 3.85
CA LYS A 829 24.81 -9.53 4.87
C LYS A 829 26.20 -9.83 4.30
N ASP A 830 26.25 -10.28 3.04
CA ASP A 830 27.48 -10.53 2.29
C ASP A 830 27.54 -9.54 1.12
N PHE A 831 28.19 -8.40 1.31
CA PHE A 831 28.38 -7.37 0.29
C PHE A 831 29.88 -7.01 0.22
N GLU A 832 30.47 -7.05 -0.97
CA GLU A 832 31.89 -6.72 -1.16
C GLU A 832 32.13 -5.22 -0.98
N ASN A 833 32.37 -4.74 0.25
CA ASN A 833 32.95 -3.43 0.62
C ASN A 833 32.41 -2.18 -0.13
N SER A 834 31.22 -2.25 -0.73
CA SER A 834 30.66 -1.21 -1.60
C SER A 834 30.08 -0.04 -0.81
N CYS A 835 29.89 -0.21 0.49
CA CYS A 835 29.41 0.82 1.39
C CYS A 835 30.50 1.36 2.30
N THR A 836 30.70 2.69 2.28
CA THR A 836 31.67 3.39 3.14
C THR A 836 31.00 4.27 4.20
N SER A 837 29.70 4.51 4.07
CA SER A 837 28.92 5.40 4.90
C SER A 837 28.04 4.63 5.89
N LYS A 838 27.96 5.14 7.13
CA LYS A 838 27.29 4.49 8.24
C LYS A 838 26.09 5.30 8.71
N VAL A 839 25.11 4.61 9.30
CA VAL A 839 23.89 5.22 9.84
C VAL A 839 24.13 5.82 11.23
N GLY A 840 23.94 7.14 11.36
CA GLY A 840 23.80 7.83 12.64
C GLY A 840 22.35 8.25 12.89
N LEU A 841 21.84 7.99 14.10
CA LEU A 841 20.46 8.26 14.47
C LEU A 841 20.35 9.08 15.75
N ARG A 842 19.28 9.86 15.84
CA ARG A 842 18.81 10.52 17.06
C ARG A 842 17.41 10.01 17.40
N CYS A 843 17.27 9.41 18.57
CA CYS A 843 16.03 8.94 19.14
C CYS A 843 15.73 9.71 20.44
N TYR A 844 14.50 9.62 20.92
CA TYR A 844 14.04 10.39 22.06
C TYR A 844 13.32 9.52 23.10
N ASN A 845 13.34 9.95 24.36
CA ASN A 845 12.55 9.27 25.39
C ASN A 845 11.05 9.44 25.12
N PRO A 846 10.24 8.39 25.30
CA PRO A 846 8.80 8.48 25.09
C PRO A 846 8.17 9.46 26.08
N SER A 847 7.20 10.24 25.60
CA SER A 847 6.49 11.24 26.37
C SER A 847 4.97 10.98 26.35
N TRP A 848 4.18 11.75 27.08
CA TRP A 848 2.70 11.69 26.95
C TRP A 848 2.22 12.65 25.85
N SER A 849 0.99 12.48 25.37
CA SER A 849 0.52 13.19 24.17
C SER A 849 0.28 14.68 24.37
N GLY A 850 0.14 15.16 25.60
CA GLY A 850 -0.22 16.54 25.89
C GLY A 850 -1.72 16.78 26.04
N LEU A 851 -2.06 18.06 26.22
CA LEU A 851 -3.42 18.55 26.38
C LEU A 851 -3.91 19.17 25.08
N ARG A 852 -5.09 18.78 24.61
CA ARG A 852 -5.75 19.39 23.46
C ARG A 852 -7.10 20.00 23.82
N LEU A 853 -7.26 21.29 23.54
CA LEU A 853 -8.53 21.99 23.59
C LEU A 853 -9.12 21.99 22.17
N GLY A 854 -10.18 21.21 21.96
CA GLY A 854 -10.75 20.94 20.64
C GLY A 854 -11.60 22.08 20.06
N MET A 855 -11.97 21.95 18.79
CA MET A 855 -12.77 22.95 18.06
C MET A 855 -14.13 23.30 18.71
N ALA A 856 -14.77 22.35 19.41
CA ALA A 856 -16.06 22.58 20.06
C ALA A 856 -15.93 22.86 21.57
N ALA A 857 -14.70 22.98 22.10
CA ALA A 857 -14.44 23.29 23.50
C ALA A 857 -15.18 24.57 23.94
N GLY A 858 -15.87 24.48 25.07
CA GLY A 858 -16.33 25.66 25.81
C GLY A 858 -15.15 26.48 26.33
N GLU A 859 -15.42 27.68 26.85
CA GLU A 859 -14.40 28.50 27.48
C GLU A 859 -13.78 27.77 28.69
N SER A 860 -12.60 27.19 28.48
CA SER A 860 -11.78 26.54 29.51
C SER A 860 -10.84 27.56 30.16
N ARG A 861 -10.52 27.33 31.44
CA ARG A 861 -9.65 28.19 32.25
C ARG A 861 -8.42 27.43 32.68
N LEU A 862 -7.26 27.90 32.24
CA LEU A 862 -5.96 27.36 32.59
C LEU A 862 -5.16 28.47 33.26
N ARG A 863 -4.98 28.37 34.58
CA ARG A 863 -4.31 29.38 35.38
C ARG A 863 -3.38 28.75 36.39
N ASN A 864 -2.10 29.16 36.38
CA ASN A 864 -1.08 28.65 37.29
C ASN A 864 -0.90 27.12 37.19
N ILE A 865 -0.62 26.65 35.98
CA ILE A 865 -0.42 25.22 35.67
C ILE A 865 0.99 24.95 35.16
N ILE A 866 1.47 23.73 35.36
CA ILE A 866 2.73 23.23 34.83
C ILE A 866 2.46 22.06 33.90
N VAL A 867 2.96 22.15 32.65
CA VAL A 867 2.93 21.04 31.68
C VAL A 867 4.37 20.72 31.30
N GLU A 868 4.77 19.48 31.52
CA GLU A 868 6.14 19.04 31.21
C GLU A 868 6.20 17.63 30.64
N ARG A 869 7.27 17.34 29.90
CA ARG A 869 7.58 16.03 29.33
C ARG A 869 6.43 15.48 28.48
N ALA A 870 5.83 16.32 27.64
CA ALA A 870 4.73 16.00 26.73
C ALA A 870 5.13 16.20 25.26
N GLY A 871 4.23 15.84 24.35
CA GLY A 871 4.26 16.18 22.92
C GLY A 871 4.35 14.98 21.97
N LEU A 872 4.50 13.76 22.48
CA LEU A 872 4.46 12.54 21.68
C LEU A 872 2.99 12.13 21.48
N LEU A 873 2.40 12.52 20.35
CA LEU A 873 1.07 12.01 20.00
C LEU A 873 1.18 10.51 19.77
N ASP A 874 1.78 10.06 18.68
CA ASP A 874 1.84 8.63 18.37
C ASP A 874 3.18 8.22 17.79
N PHE A 875 3.86 7.29 18.47
CA PHE A 875 5.15 6.78 18.01
C PHE A 875 4.99 5.89 16.76
N ALA A 876 3.84 5.21 16.60
CA ALA A 876 3.66 4.28 15.48
C ALA A 876 3.56 4.98 14.12
N THR A 877 3.16 6.26 14.12
CA THR A 877 3.07 7.12 12.93
C THR A 877 4.09 8.27 12.98
N ASN A 878 5.05 8.23 13.92
CA ASN A 878 6.03 9.30 14.20
C ASN A 878 5.37 10.69 14.29
N THR A 879 4.16 10.78 14.85
CA THR A 879 3.38 12.01 14.91
C THR A 879 3.56 12.70 16.25
N PHE A 880 3.88 13.99 16.21
CA PHE A 880 4.09 14.84 17.37
C PHE A 880 3.11 16.00 17.36
N LYS A 881 2.83 16.53 18.54
CA LYS A 881 1.97 17.68 18.74
C LYS A 881 2.53 18.58 19.84
N PRO A 882 2.18 19.87 19.86
CA PRO A 882 2.49 20.75 20.96
C PRO A 882 1.99 20.19 22.30
N ALA A 883 2.74 20.41 23.38
CA ALA A 883 2.37 19.95 24.72
C ALA A 883 1.00 20.47 25.18
N LEU A 884 0.65 21.69 24.75
CA LEU A 884 -0.68 22.25 24.81
C LEU A 884 -1.12 22.70 23.42
N GLN A 885 -2.02 21.95 22.78
CA GLN A 885 -2.64 22.31 21.52
C GLN A 885 -4.01 22.95 21.74
N ILE A 886 -4.24 24.10 21.09
CA ILE A 886 -5.50 24.83 21.11
C ILE A 886 -5.99 24.92 19.68
N ASP A 887 -7.03 24.16 19.36
CA ASP A 887 -7.60 24.13 18.02
C ASP A 887 -8.32 25.46 17.71
N PHE A 888 -9.11 25.98 18.66
CA PHE A 888 -9.80 27.26 18.51
C PHE A 888 -9.72 28.11 19.78
N ASN A 889 -8.87 29.15 19.77
CA ASN A 889 -8.55 29.92 20.93
C ASN A 889 -9.68 30.87 21.36
N ARG A 890 -10.39 30.46 22.41
CA ARG A 890 -11.39 31.26 23.14
C ARG A 890 -11.23 31.15 24.66
N HIS A 891 -10.05 30.75 25.11
CA HIS A 891 -9.81 30.29 26.48
C HIS A 891 -9.09 31.35 27.33
N VAL A 892 -9.06 31.14 28.64
CA VAL A 892 -8.27 31.96 29.58
C VAL A 892 -6.94 31.26 29.81
N LEU A 893 -5.84 31.92 29.42
CA LEU A 893 -4.46 31.39 29.44
C LEU A 893 -3.56 32.35 30.24
N GLU A 894 -3.34 32.05 31.51
CA GLU A 894 -2.57 32.92 32.42
C GLU A 894 -1.60 32.10 33.27
N LYS A 895 -0.39 32.61 33.50
CA LYS A 895 0.58 31.96 34.41
C LYS A 895 0.86 30.49 34.04
N LEU A 896 1.05 30.21 32.75
CA LEU A 896 1.36 28.86 32.27
C LEU A 896 2.87 28.63 32.35
N LYS A 897 3.30 27.45 32.80
CA LYS A 897 4.71 27.03 32.76
C LYS A 897 4.83 25.75 31.95
N ILE A 898 5.32 25.87 30.72
CA ILE A 898 5.39 24.76 29.76
C ILE A 898 6.86 24.46 29.46
N ARG A 899 7.36 23.28 29.87
CA ARG A 899 8.80 23.01 29.82
C ARG A 899 9.20 21.58 29.50
N ASN A 900 10.42 21.40 28.96
CA ASN A 900 11.04 20.09 28.73
C ASN A 900 10.14 19.15 27.89
N ASN A 901 9.53 19.66 26.82
CA ASN A 901 8.64 18.89 25.95
C ASN A 901 9.39 18.43 24.69
N ILE A 902 8.98 17.27 24.14
CA ILE A 902 9.61 16.61 22.99
C ILE A 902 9.34 17.30 21.64
N ASP A 903 8.37 18.21 21.61
CA ASP A 903 8.03 19.06 20.47
C ASP A 903 7.93 20.51 20.97
N SER A 904 6.89 21.23 20.58
CA SER A 904 6.66 22.64 20.87
C SER A 904 5.87 22.79 22.18
N GLY A 905 6.04 23.92 22.86
CA GLY A 905 5.33 24.19 24.11
C GLY A 905 3.82 24.36 23.89
N VAL A 906 3.43 25.43 23.22
CA VAL A 906 2.01 25.73 22.92
C VAL A 906 1.82 25.87 21.43
N GLY A 907 0.75 25.28 20.89
CA GLY A 907 0.32 25.49 19.51
C GLY A 907 -1.10 26.02 19.44
N ILE A 908 -1.28 27.15 18.78
CA ILE A 908 -2.59 27.77 18.54
C ILE A 908 -2.90 27.68 17.05
N MET A 909 -3.91 26.88 16.70
CA MET A 909 -4.31 26.62 15.31
C MET A 909 -5.16 27.79 14.80
N TRP A 910 -6.36 28.01 15.35
CA TRP A 910 -7.18 29.20 15.05
C TRP A 910 -7.37 30.13 16.25
N ASN A 911 -7.43 31.43 15.98
CA ASN A 911 -7.82 32.46 16.94
C ASN A 911 -9.23 32.98 16.67
N GLU A 912 -9.98 33.28 17.73
CA GLU A 912 -11.23 34.04 17.63
C GLU A 912 -10.91 35.53 17.46
N VAL A 913 -11.05 36.02 16.23
CA VAL A 913 -10.60 37.36 15.81
C VAL A 913 -11.60 38.49 16.10
N PHE A 914 -12.86 38.18 16.43
CA PHE A 914 -13.91 39.20 16.47
C PHE A 914 -14.21 39.80 17.85
N VAL A 915 -13.56 39.31 18.92
CA VAL A 915 -13.77 39.82 20.29
C VAL A 915 -12.98 41.12 20.49
N SER A 916 -13.64 42.13 21.08
CA SER A 916 -13.14 43.50 21.22
C SER A 916 -11.89 43.65 22.11
N GLU A 917 -11.68 42.72 23.04
CA GLU A 917 -10.37 42.43 23.62
C GLU A 917 -9.83 41.14 23.00
N SER A 918 -8.86 41.20 22.09
CA SER A 918 -8.27 40.00 21.51
C SER A 918 -7.77 39.07 22.62
N ARG A 919 -7.98 37.75 22.43
CA ARG A 919 -7.59 36.72 23.41
C ARG A 919 -6.10 36.86 23.72
N LYS A 920 -5.76 36.70 25.01
CA LYS A 920 -4.45 37.04 25.56
C LYS A 920 -3.77 35.80 26.12
N LEU A 921 -2.47 35.69 25.88
CA LEU A 921 -1.56 34.80 26.58
C LEU A 921 -0.70 35.68 27.49
N ILE A 922 -0.79 35.49 28.80
CA ILE A 922 -0.26 36.43 29.79
C ILE A 922 0.61 35.72 30.83
N ASP A 923 1.69 36.37 31.25
CA ASP A 923 2.51 35.99 32.43
C ASP A 923 3.02 34.54 32.37
N SER A 924 3.38 34.02 31.19
CA SER A 924 3.67 32.59 30.97
C SER A 924 5.14 32.31 30.58
N GLU A 925 5.64 31.13 30.94
CA GLU A 925 7.03 30.69 30.72
C GLU A 925 7.09 29.45 29.80
N PHE A 926 7.91 29.50 28.74
CA PHE A 926 8.12 28.41 27.77
C PHE A 926 9.60 28.03 27.70
N LEU A 927 9.99 26.92 28.34
CA LEU A 927 11.39 26.64 28.68
C LEU A 927 11.86 25.28 28.14
N ASN A 928 13.03 25.23 27.47
CA ASN A 928 13.68 23.98 27.02
C ASN A 928 12.76 23.03 26.22
N ASN A 929 11.95 23.54 25.30
CA ASN A 929 11.17 22.69 24.38
C ASN A 929 12.04 22.34 23.15
N HIS A 930 11.94 21.10 22.66
CA HIS A 930 12.77 20.60 21.54
C HIS A 930 12.43 21.24 20.18
N ARG A 931 11.23 21.82 20.02
CA ARG A 931 10.92 22.72 18.88
C ARG A 931 10.70 24.14 19.37
N HIS A 932 9.51 24.69 19.22
CA HIS A 932 9.25 26.10 19.47
C HIS A 932 8.65 26.32 20.86
N GLY A 933 8.85 27.51 21.45
CA GLY A 933 8.12 27.89 22.67
C GLY A 933 6.61 28.03 22.38
N LEU A 934 6.28 28.83 21.37
CA LEU A 934 4.92 29.08 20.90
C LEU A 934 4.82 28.98 19.38
N VAL A 935 3.88 28.18 18.88
CA VAL A 935 3.52 28.06 17.45
C VAL A 935 2.13 28.66 17.24
N VAL A 936 1.99 29.52 16.23
CA VAL A 936 0.74 30.19 15.89
C VAL A 936 0.49 30.08 14.39
N HIS A 937 -0.67 29.56 13.98
CA HIS A 937 -1.03 29.45 12.55
C HIS A 937 -1.91 30.60 12.06
N THR A 938 -2.50 31.42 12.95
CA THR A 938 -3.45 32.47 12.57
C THR A 938 -3.23 33.79 13.31
N GLN A 939 -3.66 34.90 12.70
CA GLN A 939 -3.58 36.24 13.28
C GLN A 939 -4.60 36.44 14.42
N GLY A 940 -4.45 37.51 15.21
CA GLY A 940 -5.46 37.91 16.22
C GLY A 940 -5.17 37.49 17.66
N LEU A 941 -3.90 37.30 18.00
CA LEU A 941 -3.44 36.92 19.35
C LEU A 941 -2.63 38.06 19.98
N ASN A 942 -2.87 38.35 21.26
CA ASN A 942 -1.95 39.18 22.03
C ASN A 942 -1.13 38.34 23.02
N ILE A 943 0.16 38.61 23.09
CA ILE A 943 1.11 37.93 23.95
C ILE A 943 1.77 39.00 24.83
N TYR A 944 1.61 38.88 26.15
CA TYR A 944 2.07 39.88 27.11
C TYR A 944 2.88 39.24 28.24
N ARG A 945 4.03 39.83 28.60
CA ARG A 945 4.81 39.45 29.80
C ARG A 945 5.14 37.96 29.86
N CYS A 946 5.57 37.38 28.75
CA CYS A 946 5.98 35.97 28.69
C CYS A 946 7.51 35.84 28.63
N GLU A 947 8.03 34.69 29.06
CA GLU A 947 9.46 34.32 28.96
C GLU A 947 9.61 33.08 28.09
N MET A 948 10.58 33.07 27.17
CA MET A 948 10.87 31.96 26.28
C MET A 948 12.37 31.66 26.27
N THR A 949 12.78 30.58 26.93
CA THR A 949 14.19 30.33 27.22
C THR A 949 14.65 28.95 26.74
N ASN A 950 15.77 28.90 26.01
CA ASN A 950 16.48 27.69 25.57
C ASN A 950 15.65 26.70 24.74
N ASN A 951 14.71 27.16 23.92
CA ASN A 951 13.98 26.28 22.99
C ASN A 951 14.87 25.95 21.76
N ASP A 952 14.94 24.69 21.34
CA ASP A 952 15.84 24.26 20.27
C ASP A 952 15.40 24.71 18.87
N GLY A 953 14.14 25.14 18.74
CA GLY A 953 13.60 25.91 17.62
C GLY A 953 13.51 27.40 17.94
N SER A 954 12.33 27.97 17.77
CA SER A 954 12.10 29.42 17.92
C SER A 954 11.42 29.72 19.25
N GLY A 955 11.65 30.92 19.81
CA GLY A 955 10.78 31.42 20.88
C GLY A 955 9.32 31.47 20.41
N ILE A 956 9.08 32.23 19.35
CA ILE A 956 7.77 32.33 18.67
C ILE A 956 7.91 31.93 17.20
N HIS A 957 7.01 31.08 16.71
CA HIS A 957 6.93 30.64 15.33
C HIS A 957 5.54 30.90 14.75
N TYR A 958 5.44 31.76 13.73
CA TYR A 958 4.22 31.98 12.96
C TYR A 958 4.29 31.21 11.64
N ASN A 959 3.36 30.28 11.42
CA ASN A 959 3.30 29.51 10.18
C ASN A 959 1.84 29.26 9.77
N PRO A 960 1.28 29.98 8.80
CA PRO A 960 -0.12 29.82 8.40
C PRO A 960 -0.42 28.56 7.57
N MET A 961 0.52 27.62 7.50
CA MET A 961 0.35 26.35 6.81
C MET A 961 -0.27 25.30 7.74
N PHE A 962 -1.28 24.58 7.26
CA PHE A 962 -1.70 23.28 7.78
C PHE A 962 -1.48 22.22 6.71
N SER A 963 -0.94 21.07 7.11
CA SER A 963 -0.94 19.92 6.21
C SER A 963 -2.37 19.49 5.88
N LYS A 964 -2.54 18.79 4.75
CA LYS A 964 -3.84 18.19 4.37
C LYS A 964 -4.45 17.34 5.49
N LEU A 965 -3.62 16.58 6.22
CA LEU A 965 -4.05 15.69 7.30
C LEU A 965 -4.46 16.45 8.56
N GLU A 966 -3.67 17.45 8.99
CA GLU A 966 -4.01 18.29 10.14
C GLU A 966 -5.30 19.06 9.91
N GLN A 967 -5.48 19.64 8.72
CA GLN A 967 -6.70 20.35 8.35
C GLN A 967 -7.93 19.42 8.44
N ARG A 968 -7.83 18.16 7.96
CA ARG A 968 -8.91 17.16 8.06
C ARG A 968 -9.20 16.76 9.52
N ASP A 969 -8.16 16.51 10.33
CA ASP A 969 -8.31 16.17 11.75
C ASP A 969 -9.05 17.29 12.49
N LEU A 970 -8.55 18.52 12.38
CA LEU A 970 -9.13 19.71 12.99
C LEU A 970 -10.62 19.89 12.65
N ILE A 971 -10.98 19.77 11.37
CA ILE A 971 -12.36 19.86 10.91
C ILE A 971 -13.24 18.74 11.47
N SER A 972 -12.71 17.51 11.59
CA SER A 972 -13.47 16.36 12.09
C SER A 972 -13.96 16.52 13.54
N TRP A 973 -13.35 17.43 14.28
CA TRP A 973 -13.64 17.75 15.68
C TRP A 973 -14.66 18.88 15.86
N VAL A 974 -15.18 19.45 14.76
CA VAL A 974 -16.38 20.29 14.81
C VAL A 974 -17.55 19.43 15.27
N ASN A 975 -18.21 19.79 16.38
CA ASN A 975 -19.27 18.97 16.97
C ASN A 975 -20.52 18.98 16.08
N LEU A 976 -20.64 17.98 15.20
CA LEU A 976 -21.74 17.84 14.24
C LEU A 976 -23.11 17.48 14.86
N GLU A 977 -23.12 17.11 16.14
CA GLU A 977 -24.33 16.63 16.84
C GLU A 977 -25.12 17.76 17.51
N GLU A 978 -24.48 18.91 17.77
CA GLU A 978 -25.12 20.08 18.38
C GLU A 978 -25.95 20.84 17.33
N ARG A 979 -27.12 20.28 16.96
CA ARG A 979 -28.03 20.85 15.94
C ARG A 979 -28.34 22.33 16.12
N ASN A 980 -28.27 22.87 17.34
CA ASN A 980 -28.50 24.29 17.60
C ASN A 980 -27.38 25.21 17.06
N LYS A 981 -26.16 24.68 16.89
CA LYS A 981 -24.99 25.44 16.38
C LYS A 981 -24.70 25.17 14.92
N ILE A 982 -25.31 24.16 14.30
CA ILE A 982 -25.03 23.79 12.91
C ILE A 982 -26.23 24.05 12.03
N ILE A 983 -25.94 24.54 10.83
CA ILE A 983 -26.92 24.69 9.76
C ILE A 983 -26.36 23.98 8.53
N ARG A 984 -26.98 22.87 8.16
CA ARG A 984 -26.64 22.12 6.95
C ARG A 984 -27.20 22.85 5.74
N ILE A 985 -26.33 23.30 4.86
CA ILE A 985 -26.74 24.02 3.66
C ILE A 985 -26.75 23.04 2.49
N PRO A 986 -27.86 22.95 1.75
CA PRO A 986 -29.09 23.76 1.80
C PRO A 986 -30.25 23.11 2.57
N GLU A 987 -30.07 21.92 3.12
CA GLU A 987 -31.10 21.06 3.74
C GLU A 987 -31.87 21.76 4.88
N ASP A 988 -31.17 22.43 5.79
CA ASP A 988 -31.76 23.06 6.99
C ASP A 988 -32.31 24.47 6.70
N ILE A 989 -32.12 25.00 5.50
CA ILE A 989 -32.49 26.37 5.16
C ILE A 989 -33.97 26.44 4.75
N SER A 990 -34.83 26.84 5.68
CA SER A 990 -36.26 27.11 5.43
C SER A 990 -36.60 28.61 5.30
N GLY A 991 -35.72 29.52 5.73
CA GLY A 991 -35.93 30.97 5.72
C GLY A 991 -34.69 31.78 6.12
N ASN A 992 -34.90 32.95 6.74
CA ASN A 992 -33.81 33.82 7.22
C ASN A 992 -33.20 33.27 8.51
N ILE A 993 -31.87 33.36 8.64
CA ILE A 993 -31.13 32.97 9.83
C ILE A 993 -30.96 34.21 10.72
N PHE A 994 -31.31 34.08 12.00
CA PHE A 994 -31.12 35.12 13.01
C PHE A 994 -30.15 34.64 14.09
N LEU A 995 -29.10 35.42 14.33
CA LEU A 995 -28.09 35.21 15.38
C LEU A 995 -28.38 36.14 16.57
N ARG A 996 -28.51 35.58 17.78
CA ARG A 996 -28.61 36.34 19.03
C ARG A 996 -27.27 37.03 19.36
N SER A 997 -27.27 37.93 20.34
CA SER A 997 -26.01 38.56 20.80
C SER A 997 -25.01 37.48 21.21
N ASP A 998 -23.79 37.59 20.68
CA ASP A 998 -22.66 36.69 20.96
C ASP A 998 -22.90 35.22 20.58
N GLU A 999 -23.96 34.95 19.80
CA GLU A 999 -24.24 33.64 19.22
C GLU A 999 -23.33 33.38 18.01
N HIS A 1000 -22.85 32.15 17.89
CA HIS A 1000 -22.12 31.65 16.73
C HIS A 1000 -22.72 30.35 16.21
N ARG A 1001 -22.59 30.13 14.91
CA ARG A 1001 -23.04 28.93 14.20
C ARG A 1001 -22.04 28.52 13.12
N TYR A 1002 -22.12 27.27 12.70
CA TYR A 1002 -21.35 26.70 11.60
C TYR A 1002 -22.27 26.36 10.45
N PHE A 1003 -21.93 26.86 9.26
CA PHE A 1003 -22.55 26.43 8.01
C PHE A 1003 -21.76 25.25 7.47
N VAL A 1004 -22.42 24.11 7.33
CA VAL A 1004 -21.82 22.87 6.81
C VAL A 1004 -22.50 22.54 5.50
N PHE A 1005 -21.74 22.52 4.42
CA PHE A 1005 -22.29 22.28 3.08
C PHE A 1005 -22.40 20.78 2.83
N THR A 1006 -23.49 20.34 2.20
CA THR A 1006 -23.68 18.92 1.83
C THR A 1006 -23.61 18.74 0.32
N LYS A 1007 -23.33 17.51 -0.12
CA LYS A 1007 -23.20 17.17 -1.55
C LYS A 1007 -24.56 17.14 -2.23
N THR A 1008 -25.04 18.30 -2.69
CA THR A 1008 -26.32 18.43 -3.41
C THR A 1008 -26.24 19.41 -4.57
N LYS A 1009 -27.18 19.31 -5.51
CA LYS A 1009 -27.30 20.18 -6.69
C LYS A 1009 -28.32 21.31 -6.53
N THR A 1010 -28.95 21.43 -5.37
CA THR A 1010 -29.98 22.45 -5.12
C THR A 1010 -29.35 23.80 -4.74
N PRO A 1011 -29.52 24.86 -5.54
CA PRO A 1011 -29.05 26.20 -5.18
C PRO A 1011 -29.88 26.76 -4.03
N LYS A 1012 -29.28 27.63 -3.21
CA LYS A 1012 -29.98 28.24 -2.09
C LYS A 1012 -29.50 29.66 -1.83
N ARG A 1013 -30.47 30.54 -1.57
CA ARG A 1013 -30.25 31.93 -1.20
C ARG A 1013 -31.01 32.22 0.09
N PHE A 1014 -30.34 32.85 1.04
CA PHE A 1014 -30.90 33.18 2.36
C PHE A 1014 -30.17 34.36 2.98
N SER A 1015 -30.83 35.06 3.90
CA SER A 1015 -30.20 36.16 4.64
C SER A 1015 -29.79 35.72 6.05
N VAL A 1016 -28.70 36.30 6.55
CA VAL A 1016 -28.19 36.11 7.91
C VAL A 1016 -28.22 37.46 8.60
N THR A 1017 -28.90 37.55 9.74
CA THR A 1017 -29.13 38.79 10.47
C THR A 1017 -28.79 38.66 11.95
N THR A 1018 -28.48 39.77 12.61
CA THR A 1018 -28.21 39.88 14.05
C THR A 1018 -28.98 41.06 14.67
N THR A 1019 -28.89 41.23 15.99
CA THR A 1019 -29.50 42.36 16.71
C THR A 1019 -28.97 43.71 16.20
N SER A 1020 -29.84 44.72 16.14
CA SER A 1020 -29.47 46.09 15.73
C SER A 1020 -28.31 46.65 16.57
N GLY A 1021 -27.30 47.22 15.91
CA GLY A 1021 -26.06 47.72 16.54
C GLY A 1021 -24.92 46.70 16.61
N ARG A 1022 -25.15 45.44 16.21
CA ARG A 1022 -24.13 44.40 16.02
C ARG A 1022 -23.85 44.16 14.54
N SER A 1023 -22.78 43.41 14.29
CA SER A 1023 -22.36 42.97 12.96
C SER A 1023 -22.34 41.44 12.91
N VAL A 1024 -22.31 40.88 11.70
CA VAL A 1024 -22.08 39.44 11.48
C VAL A 1024 -20.62 39.25 11.04
N GLY A 1025 -19.88 38.45 11.80
CA GLY A 1025 -18.54 38.00 11.47
C GLY A 1025 -18.57 36.69 10.69
N VAL A 1026 -17.66 36.51 9.74
CA VAL A 1026 -17.52 35.30 8.90
C VAL A 1026 -16.05 34.87 8.84
N VAL A 1027 -15.80 33.60 9.14
CA VAL A 1027 -14.49 32.93 8.98
C VAL A 1027 -14.69 31.68 8.13
N VAL A 1028 -13.85 31.50 7.11
CA VAL A 1028 -13.82 30.25 6.33
C VAL A 1028 -12.91 29.28 7.06
N LEU A 1029 -13.45 28.20 7.61
CA LEU A 1029 -12.65 27.15 8.25
C LEU A 1029 -12.19 26.11 7.21
N ASN A 1030 -13.05 25.80 6.24
CA ASN A 1030 -12.71 24.95 5.10
C ASN A 1030 -13.35 25.48 3.81
N SER A 1031 -12.57 25.56 2.73
CA SER A 1031 -13.02 26.01 1.41
C SER A 1031 -13.42 24.84 0.50
N PHE A 1032 -13.92 25.13 -0.71
CA PHE A 1032 -14.24 24.11 -1.70
C PHE A 1032 -12.97 23.58 -2.39
N LYS A 1033 -12.94 22.28 -2.72
CA LYS A 1033 -11.89 21.70 -3.58
C LYS A 1033 -11.85 22.38 -4.95
N GLU A 1034 -10.67 22.51 -5.56
CA GLU A 1034 -10.51 23.09 -6.91
C GLU A 1034 -11.36 22.36 -7.96
N THR A 1035 -11.47 21.04 -7.84
CA THR A 1035 -12.27 20.17 -8.72
C THR A 1035 -13.79 20.26 -8.51
N SER A 1036 -14.24 20.89 -7.42
CA SER A 1036 -15.67 21.11 -7.18
C SER A 1036 -16.24 22.13 -8.18
N SER A 1037 -17.55 22.10 -8.42
CA SER A 1037 -18.27 23.15 -9.15
C SER A 1037 -19.00 24.17 -8.25
N GLU A 1038 -18.87 24.06 -6.92
CA GLU A 1038 -19.61 24.87 -5.94
C GLU A 1038 -19.09 26.30 -5.83
N ASN A 1039 -19.96 27.29 -5.95
CA ASN A 1039 -19.68 28.70 -5.66
C ASN A 1039 -20.52 29.20 -4.47
N LEU A 1040 -19.91 29.98 -3.57
CA LEU A 1040 -20.54 30.65 -2.45
C LEU A 1040 -20.16 32.12 -2.44
N ALA A 1041 -21.16 33.00 -2.53
CA ALA A 1041 -20.97 34.44 -2.48
C ALA A 1041 -21.68 35.06 -1.27
N PHE A 1042 -20.95 35.93 -0.56
CA PHE A 1042 -21.48 36.79 0.49
C PHE A 1042 -21.70 38.20 -0.07
N TYR A 1043 -22.90 38.74 0.13
CA TYR A 1043 -23.27 40.08 -0.27
C TYR A 1043 -23.43 40.97 0.93
N GLY A 1044 -22.91 42.17 0.80
CA GLY A 1044 -22.81 43.07 1.92
C GLY A 1044 -24.09 43.76 2.39
N ARG A 1045 -25.19 43.46 1.71
CA ARG A 1045 -26.52 43.96 1.99
C ARG A 1045 -27.49 42.79 1.95
N LEU A 1046 -28.71 43.01 2.42
CA LEU A 1046 -29.78 42.02 2.33
C LEU A 1046 -30.31 41.83 0.90
N GLU A 1047 -29.86 42.66 -0.06
CA GLU A 1047 -30.25 42.66 -1.47
C GLU A 1047 -29.02 42.76 -2.38
N ILE A 1048 -29.13 42.22 -3.60
CA ILE A 1048 -28.08 42.27 -4.62
C ILE A 1048 -28.21 43.58 -5.40
N THR A 1049 -27.33 44.55 -5.13
CA THR A 1049 -27.18 45.78 -5.93
C THR A 1049 -25.79 45.83 -6.58
N LEU A 1050 -25.64 46.59 -7.67
CA LEU A 1050 -24.36 46.72 -8.40
C LEU A 1050 -23.23 47.28 -7.52
N ASP A 1051 -23.61 48.11 -6.56
CA ASP A 1051 -22.77 48.81 -5.58
C ASP A 1051 -22.66 48.06 -4.24
N ALA A 1052 -23.29 46.88 -4.10
CA ALA A 1052 -23.14 46.04 -2.92
C ALA A 1052 -21.80 45.28 -2.97
N PRO A 1053 -20.94 45.39 -1.95
CA PRO A 1053 -19.72 44.59 -1.87
C PRO A 1053 -20.02 43.07 -1.92
N ARG A 1054 -19.25 42.33 -2.72
CA ARG A 1054 -19.41 40.88 -2.94
C ARG A 1054 -18.09 40.17 -2.68
N TRP A 1055 -18.12 39.09 -1.90
CA TRP A 1055 -16.97 38.20 -1.69
C TRP A 1055 -17.33 36.78 -2.11
N ASP A 1056 -16.51 36.23 -3.00
CA ASP A 1056 -16.64 34.86 -3.50
C ASP A 1056 -15.63 33.97 -2.76
N VAL A 1057 -16.09 32.90 -2.11
CA VAL A 1057 -15.23 32.01 -1.31
C VAL A 1057 -14.19 31.28 -2.17
N ARG A 1058 -14.33 31.22 -3.50
CA ARG A 1058 -13.27 30.69 -4.37
C ARG A 1058 -12.20 31.72 -4.70
N ASN A 1059 -12.62 32.94 -5.01
CA ASN A 1059 -11.74 33.94 -5.61
C ASN A 1059 -11.16 34.93 -4.59
N ASN A 1060 -11.76 35.03 -3.39
CA ASN A 1060 -11.46 36.06 -2.39
C ASN A 1060 -11.16 35.46 -0.99
N LEU A 1061 -10.49 34.30 -0.91
CA LEU A 1061 -10.19 33.64 0.37
C LEU A 1061 -9.38 34.52 1.34
N THR A 1062 -8.47 35.35 0.83
CA THR A 1062 -7.63 36.27 1.62
C THR A 1062 -8.39 37.38 2.34
N ALA A 1063 -9.63 37.66 1.93
CA ALA A 1063 -10.43 38.72 2.53
C ALA A 1063 -11.04 38.30 3.88
N PHE A 1064 -11.08 36.99 4.17
CA PHE A 1064 -11.56 36.48 5.45
C PHE A 1064 -10.45 36.57 6.51
N PRO A 1065 -10.78 36.90 7.77
CA PRO A 1065 -12.11 37.09 8.35
C PRO A 1065 -12.80 38.40 7.95
N LEU A 1066 -14.12 38.29 7.69
CA LEU A 1066 -14.98 39.41 7.30
C LEU A 1066 -15.91 39.83 8.45
N ARG A 1067 -16.23 41.12 8.52
CA ARG A 1067 -17.26 41.68 9.41
C ARG A 1067 -18.18 42.60 8.63
N THR A 1068 -19.48 42.38 8.73
CA THR A 1068 -20.46 43.26 8.07
C THR A 1068 -20.48 44.66 8.72
N PRO A 1069 -20.67 45.75 7.96
CA PRO A 1069 -20.83 47.12 8.46
C PRO A 1069 -22.22 47.35 9.05
N GLY A 1070 -23.19 46.46 8.75
CA GLY A 1070 -24.54 46.48 9.28
C GLY A 1070 -24.94 45.16 9.94
N TYR A 1071 -26.21 45.06 10.34
CA TYR A 1071 -26.74 43.94 11.12
C TYR A 1071 -27.08 42.69 10.29
N GLY A 1072 -26.78 42.63 8.99
CA GLY A 1072 -27.06 41.46 8.18
C GLY A 1072 -26.34 41.40 6.85
N MET A 1073 -26.36 40.21 6.24
CA MET A 1073 -25.78 39.88 4.93
C MET A 1073 -26.72 38.96 4.15
N LEU A 1074 -26.58 38.92 2.84
CA LEU A 1074 -27.21 37.93 1.97
C LEU A 1074 -26.18 36.89 1.52
N VAL A 1075 -26.55 35.61 1.55
CA VAL A 1075 -25.71 34.49 1.15
C VAL A 1075 -26.32 33.83 -0.09
N ASP A 1076 -25.52 33.64 -1.13
CA ASP A 1076 -25.92 32.95 -2.38
C ASP A 1076 -25.02 31.73 -2.62
N TYR A 1077 -25.60 30.52 -2.52
CA TYR A 1077 -24.91 29.26 -2.73
C TYR A 1077 -25.37 28.59 -4.04
N GLN A 1078 -24.41 28.27 -4.91
CA GLN A 1078 -24.62 27.69 -6.23
C GLN A 1078 -23.75 26.43 -6.40
N PRO A 1079 -24.30 25.21 -6.26
CA PRO A 1079 -23.48 23.98 -6.21
C PRO A 1079 -22.89 23.51 -7.55
N GLY A 1080 -23.50 23.84 -8.68
CA GLY A 1080 -23.05 23.39 -10.00
C GLY A 1080 -23.28 21.89 -10.28
N GLN A 1081 -22.50 21.31 -11.20
CA GLN A 1081 -22.67 19.94 -11.71
C GLN A 1081 -21.97 18.84 -10.87
N ALA A 1082 -20.84 19.15 -10.25
CA ALA A 1082 -19.98 18.27 -9.47
C ALA A 1082 -19.66 18.87 -8.09
N PRO A 1083 -20.64 18.98 -7.19
CA PRO A 1083 -20.41 19.50 -5.85
C PRO A 1083 -19.59 18.53 -5.00
N SER A 1084 -18.70 19.08 -4.17
CA SER A 1084 -17.90 18.37 -3.17
C SER A 1084 -18.61 18.28 -1.81
N GLY A 1085 -19.33 19.35 -1.38
CA GLY A 1085 -20.04 19.38 -0.11
C GLY A 1085 -19.11 19.29 1.11
N GLN A 1086 -17.95 19.97 1.07
CA GLN A 1086 -16.93 19.87 2.11
C GLN A 1086 -16.62 21.20 2.81
N ALA A 1087 -17.16 22.32 2.34
CA ALA A 1087 -16.90 23.63 2.93
C ALA A 1087 -17.53 23.76 4.34
N ILE A 1088 -16.83 24.47 5.23
CA ILE A 1088 -17.30 24.79 6.57
C ILE A 1088 -17.02 26.25 6.84
N ILE A 1089 -18.07 27.00 7.16
CA ILE A 1089 -18.00 28.44 7.42
C ILE A 1089 -18.47 28.70 8.85
N TYR A 1090 -17.65 29.40 9.63
CA TYR A 1090 -18.02 29.90 10.94
C TYR A 1090 -18.63 31.30 10.82
N VAL A 1091 -19.82 31.48 11.41
CA VAL A 1091 -20.52 32.76 11.46
C VAL A 1091 -20.85 33.14 12.89
N ALA A 1092 -20.64 34.40 13.26
CA ALA A 1092 -20.87 34.87 14.62
C ALA A 1092 -21.51 36.25 14.66
N SER A 1093 -22.31 36.51 15.69
CA SER A 1093 -22.80 37.83 16.05
C SER A 1093 -21.73 38.57 16.85
N VAL A 1094 -21.15 39.60 16.27
CA VAL A 1094 -19.99 40.31 16.83
C VAL A 1094 -20.36 41.77 17.11
N ASP A 1095 -19.58 42.47 17.92
CA ASP A 1095 -19.87 43.88 18.24
C ASP A 1095 -20.02 44.70 16.93
N GLY A 1096 -20.64 45.87 16.97
CA GLY A 1096 -20.66 46.80 15.83
C GLY A 1096 -19.55 47.83 15.93
N GLN A 1097 -18.75 48.05 14.87
CA GLN A 1097 -17.85 49.21 14.81
C GLN A 1097 -18.58 50.40 14.19
N ARG A 1098 -18.69 51.53 14.92
CA ARG A 1098 -19.30 52.77 14.42
C ARG A 1098 -18.38 53.60 13.51
N SER A 1099 -17.08 53.30 13.45
CA SER A 1099 -16.05 54.24 12.95
C SER A 1099 -15.19 53.78 11.77
N LYS A 1100 -15.39 52.57 11.20
CA LYS A 1100 -14.67 52.13 9.99
C LYS A 1100 -15.64 51.51 8.96
N PRO A 1101 -15.69 52.01 7.71
CA PRO A 1101 -16.56 51.47 6.66
C PRO A 1101 -15.99 50.22 5.97
N VAL A 1102 -14.96 49.58 6.56
CA VAL A 1102 -14.18 48.51 5.93
C VAL A 1102 -14.67 47.16 6.45
N TRP A 1103 -15.07 46.28 5.53
CA TRP A 1103 -15.55 44.92 5.79
C TRP A 1103 -14.46 43.95 6.26
N GLU A 1104 -13.23 44.22 5.85
CA GLU A 1104 -12.06 43.42 6.20
C GLU A 1104 -11.62 43.75 7.62
N THR A 1105 -11.64 42.73 8.47
CA THR A 1105 -10.94 42.82 9.75
C THR A 1105 -9.45 42.61 9.51
N GLN A 1106 -8.61 43.44 10.12
CA GLN A 1106 -7.15 43.31 10.08
C GLN A 1106 -6.67 42.80 11.43
N PRO A 1107 -6.83 41.49 11.73
CA PRO A 1107 -6.26 40.90 12.92
C PRO A 1107 -4.74 40.99 12.85
N LYS A 1108 -4.11 41.22 14.00
CA LYS A 1108 -2.65 41.27 14.13
C LYS A 1108 -2.20 40.39 15.29
N ILE A 1109 -0.97 39.91 15.23
CA ILE A 1109 -0.29 39.35 16.40
C ILE A 1109 0.41 40.51 17.11
N HIS A 1110 0.09 40.73 18.39
CA HIS A 1110 0.74 41.77 19.20
C HIS A 1110 1.59 41.11 20.30
N ILE A 1111 2.91 41.28 20.18
CA ILE A 1111 3.93 40.79 21.10
C ILE A 1111 4.41 41.99 21.92
N ASP A 1112 4.19 41.97 23.23
CA ASP A 1112 4.60 43.07 24.11
C ASP A 1112 5.22 42.61 25.44
N SER A 1113 6.30 43.28 25.84
CA SER A 1113 6.95 43.08 27.14
C SER A 1113 7.42 41.64 27.37
N ILE A 1114 8.03 41.00 26.36
CA ILE A 1114 8.46 39.58 26.39
C ILE A 1114 9.99 39.47 26.42
N ASP A 1115 10.52 38.40 27.03
CA ASP A 1115 11.95 38.07 27.02
C ASP A 1115 12.17 36.71 26.32
N ILE A 1116 13.01 36.70 25.28
CA ILE A 1116 13.38 35.49 24.51
C ILE A 1116 14.90 35.30 24.60
N LYS A 1117 15.35 34.18 25.16
CA LYS A 1117 16.76 33.92 25.44
C LYS A 1117 17.20 32.52 25.02
N GLY A 1118 18.39 32.37 24.42
CA GLY A 1118 19.03 31.06 24.24
C GLY A 1118 18.34 30.12 23.23
N CYS A 1119 17.30 30.58 22.52
CA CYS A 1119 16.58 29.79 21.53
C CYS A 1119 17.39 29.70 20.22
N LYS A 1120 17.15 28.69 19.36
CA LYS A 1120 17.80 28.67 18.02
C LYS A 1120 17.44 29.92 17.24
N ARG A 1121 16.16 30.30 17.21
CA ARG A 1121 15.69 31.58 16.68
C ARG A 1121 14.89 32.35 17.73
N GLY A 1122 14.94 33.68 17.71
CA GLY A 1122 14.09 34.49 18.58
C GLY A 1122 12.63 34.46 18.13
N LEU A 1123 12.33 35.19 17.06
CA LEU A 1123 11.06 35.17 16.34
C LEU A 1123 11.27 34.54 14.96
N SER A 1124 10.32 33.75 14.50
CA SER A 1124 10.33 33.22 13.14
C SER A 1124 8.94 33.23 12.51
N SER A 1125 8.86 33.45 11.21
CA SER A 1125 7.60 33.58 10.49
C SER A 1125 7.69 33.10 9.05
N HIS A 1126 6.65 32.42 8.60
CA HIS A 1126 6.51 31.95 7.23
C HIS A 1126 5.35 32.68 6.54
N HIS A 1127 5.55 33.11 5.30
CA HIS A 1127 4.54 33.80 4.50
C HIS A 1127 4.43 33.18 3.11
N PHE A 1128 3.21 32.89 2.67
CA PHE A 1128 2.94 32.18 1.41
C PHE A 1128 2.09 33.02 0.46
N ASN A 1129 2.36 32.88 -0.84
CA ASN A 1129 1.68 33.59 -1.92
C ASN A 1129 0.57 32.78 -2.62
N ARG A 1130 0.31 31.55 -2.17
CA ARG A 1130 -0.73 30.62 -2.69
C ARG A 1130 -1.62 30.13 -1.55
N ASP A 1131 -2.86 29.74 -1.86
CA ASP A 1131 -3.83 29.23 -0.86
C ASP A 1131 -3.71 27.71 -0.61
N ILE A 1132 -3.26 26.94 -1.60
CA ILE A 1132 -3.13 25.47 -1.52
C ILE A 1132 -1.81 25.01 -2.17
N SER A 1133 -1.16 23.95 -1.64
CA SER A 1133 0.03 23.34 -2.22
C SER A 1133 -0.30 22.29 -3.30
N ASP A 1134 0.69 21.89 -4.10
CA ASP A 1134 0.52 20.79 -5.06
C ASP A 1134 0.21 19.44 -4.39
N TYR A 1135 0.50 19.32 -3.08
CA TYR A 1135 0.19 18.16 -2.23
C TYR A 1135 -1.13 18.31 -1.46
N GLY A 1136 -1.84 19.44 -1.63
CA GLY A 1136 -3.11 19.73 -0.96
C GLY A 1136 -2.99 20.32 0.44
N ASP A 1137 -1.82 20.86 0.81
CA ASP A 1137 -1.66 21.59 2.07
C ASP A 1137 -2.36 22.95 1.97
N HIS A 1138 -2.90 23.43 3.09
CA HIS A 1138 -3.67 24.66 3.15
C HIS A 1138 -2.84 25.80 3.75
N PHE A 1139 -2.79 26.94 3.07
CA PHE A 1139 -2.13 28.15 3.56
C PHE A 1139 -3.20 29.20 3.93
N HIS A 1140 -3.47 29.36 5.22
CA HIS A 1140 -4.43 30.33 5.76
C HIS A 1140 -3.83 31.73 5.79
N ARG A 1141 -3.77 32.37 4.62
CA ARG A 1141 -3.22 33.72 4.46
C ARG A 1141 -4.26 34.82 4.61
N TYR A 1142 -3.82 35.98 5.07
CA TYR A 1142 -4.64 37.20 5.21
C TYR A 1142 -4.24 38.25 4.16
N SER A 1143 -5.15 39.17 3.81
CA SER A 1143 -4.83 40.30 2.91
C SER A 1143 -3.72 41.22 3.46
N ASN A 1144 -3.61 41.32 4.78
CA ASN A 1144 -2.54 42.05 5.47
C ASN A 1144 -2.14 41.28 6.74
N GLU A 1145 -0.94 40.72 6.74
CA GLU A 1145 -0.37 40.01 7.89
C GLU A 1145 0.54 40.96 8.67
N THR A 1146 0.17 41.23 9.93
CA THR A 1146 0.89 42.19 10.78
C THR A 1146 1.32 41.52 12.09
N ILE A 1147 2.62 41.52 12.33
CA ILE A 1147 3.21 41.14 13.63
C ILE A 1147 3.81 42.41 14.25
N LEU A 1148 3.15 42.89 15.31
CA LEU A 1148 3.57 44.07 16.06
C LEU A 1148 4.40 43.64 17.27
N VAL A 1149 5.64 44.09 17.35
CA VAL A 1149 6.56 43.77 18.44
C VAL A 1149 6.91 45.05 19.21
N THR A 1150 6.58 45.08 20.49
CA THR A 1150 6.84 46.22 21.39
C THR A 1150 7.52 45.75 22.68
N ASN A 1151 8.43 46.55 23.24
CA ASN A 1151 9.08 46.27 24.54
C ASN A 1151 9.64 44.84 24.71
N THR A 1152 10.13 44.21 23.64
CA THR A 1152 10.56 42.80 23.65
C THR A 1152 12.08 42.69 23.61
N ASN A 1153 12.65 41.87 24.49
CA ASN A 1153 14.08 41.56 24.53
C ASN A 1153 14.33 40.21 23.86
N ILE A 1154 15.27 40.16 22.90
CA ILE A 1154 15.72 38.93 22.26
C ILE A 1154 17.24 38.86 22.41
N SER A 1155 17.73 37.84 23.11
CA SER A 1155 19.15 37.70 23.44
C SER A 1155 19.65 36.26 23.27
N ASP A 1156 20.95 36.09 23.07
CA ASP A 1156 21.63 34.79 23.00
C ASP A 1156 21.03 33.77 22.01
N SER A 1157 20.49 34.22 20.87
CA SER A 1157 19.96 33.31 19.85
C SER A 1157 21.10 32.47 19.23
N LYS A 1158 20.91 31.14 19.09
CA LYS A 1158 21.94 30.25 18.51
C LYS A 1158 22.10 30.47 16.99
N ALA A 1159 21.08 30.99 16.32
CA ALA A 1159 21.06 31.40 14.92
C ALA A 1159 20.46 32.82 14.80
N GLU A 1160 19.38 33.03 14.04
CA GLU A 1160 18.82 34.36 13.78
C GLU A 1160 17.90 34.87 14.90
N ALA A 1161 18.05 36.14 15.30
CA ALA A 1161 17.15 36.76 16.27
C ALA A 1161 15.71 36.90 15.72
N VAL A 1162 15.59 37.24 14.45
CA VAL A 1162 14.31 37.28 13.71
C VAL A 1162 14.53 36.64 12.35
N TYR A 1163 13.74 35.63 12.01
CA TYR A 1163 13.82 34.89 10.76
C TYR A 1163 12.49 34.96 10.00
N VAL A 1164 12.51 35.54 8.81
CA VAL A 1164 11.31 35.63 7.95
C VAL A 1164 11.57 34.80 6.69
N TRP A 1165 10.72 33.82 6.43
CA TRP A 1165 10.79 32.99 5.23
C TRP A 1165 9.58 33.25 4.33
N ALA A 1166 9.86 33.62 3.09
CA ALA A 1166 8.86 33.89 2.06
C ALA A 1166 9.37 33.35 0.72
N PRO A 1167 8.99 32.13 0.30
CA PRO A 1167 9.48 31.55 -0.94
C PRO A 1167 8.93 32.31 -2.17
N PHE A 1168 9.82 32.85 -2.99
CA PHE A 1168 9.47 33.43 -4.30
C PHE A 1168 9.15 32.32 -5.30
N TRP A 1169 7.97 32.34 -5.91
CA TRP A 1169 7.57 31.41 -6.98
C TRP A 1169 7.20 32.17 -8.26
N ASP A 1170 7.42 31.52 -9.40
CA ASP A 1170 7.35 32.10 -10.75
C ASP A 1170 5.99 32.78 -11.05
N PRO A 1171 5.97 34.09 -11.35
CA PRO A 1171 4.76 34.85 -11.70
C PRO A 1171 4.05 34.41 -12.98
N PHE A 1172 4.68 33.61 -13.84
CA PHE A 1172 4.14 33.28 -15.17
C PHE A 1172 3.22 32.05 -15.19
N ILE A 1173 3.13 31.28 -14.09
CA ILE A 1173 2.43 29.99 -14.08
C ILE A 1173 1.07 30.04 -13.35
N LYS A 1174 0.85 30.92 -12.36
CA LYS A 1174 -0.45 31.09 -11.65
C LYS A 1174 -0.64 32.52 -11.09
N ASN A 1175 -1.89 32.93 -10.88
CA ASN A 1175 -2.28 34.26 -10.35
C ASN A 1175 -1.63 34.54 -8.97
N LEU A 1176 -0.62 35.41 -8.94
CA LEU A 1176 -0.04 35.94 -7.71
C LEU A 1176 -0.93 37.03 -7.12
N ALA A 1177 -1.15 36.99 -5.82
CA ALA A 1177 -1.63 38.14 -5.05
C ALA A 1177 -0.51 38.61 -4.11
N GLU A 1178 -0.26 39.92 -4.10
CA GLU A 1178 0.77 40.59 -3.31
C GLU A 1178 0.44 40.50 -1.81
N VAL A 1179 1.35 39.95 -1.00
CA VAL A 1179 1.23 39.91 0.46
C VAL A 1179 2.05 41.04 1.04
N ILE A 1180 1.40 41.99 1.72
CA ILE A 1180 2.08 43.03 2.49
C ILE A 1180 2.30 42.48 3.90
N SER A 1181 3.53 42.08 4.21
CA SER A 1181 3.94 41.73 5.56
C SER A 1181 4.54 42.96 6.22
N SER A 1182 3.95 43.43 7.32
CA SER A 1182 4.48 44.59 8.05
C SER A 1182 5.02 44.19 9.43
N TYR A 1183 6.33 44.41 9.62
CA TYR A 1183 7.02 44.30 10.91
C TYR A 1183 7.24 45.70 11.45
N VAL A 1184 6.56 46.03 12.55
CA VAL A 1184 6.69 47.34 13.20
C VAL A 1184 7.36 47.14 14.55
N TYR A 1185 8.58 47.67 14.68
CA TYR A 1185 9.32 47.71 15.94
C TYR A 1185 9.18 49.11 16.56
N HIS A 1186 8.67 49.18 17.78
CA HIS A 1186 8.80 50.39 18.61
C HIS A 1186 9.88 50.15 19.66
N PHE A 1187 11.05 50.78 19.46
CA PHE A 1187 12.14 50.76 20.43
C PHE A 1187 11.96 51.90 21.43
N SER A 1188 11.94 51.57 22.72
CA SER A 1188 12.32 52.49 23.80
C SER A 1188 13.81 52.28 24.09
N GLU A 1189 14.59 53.36 24.14
CA GLU A 1189 16.05 53.43 24.34
C GLU A 1189 16.70 52.17 24.97
N GLY A 1190 17.43 51.38 24.17
CA GLY A 1190 18.19 50.22 24.63
C GLY A 1190 18.65 49.33 23.48
N HIS A 1191 19.95 48.98 23.45
CA HIS A 1191 20.66 48.36 22.33
C HIS A 1191 20.03 47.09 21.72
N VAL A 1192 19.79 47.12 20.41
CA VAL A 1192 19.67 45.91 19.57
C VAL A 1192 20.82 45.92 18.56
N ARG A 1193 21.67 44.89 18.60
CA ARG A 1193 22.58 44.55 17.49
C ARG A 1193 21.78 43.70 16.51
N THR A 1194 21.21 44.32 15.50
CA THR A 1194 20.58 43.64 14.36
C THR A 1194 21.65 43.30 13.32
N PHE A 1195 21.83 42.01 13.02
CA PHE A 1195 22.33 41.58 11.71
C PHE A 1195 21.12 41.05 10.95
N VAL A 1196 20.84 41.67 9.80
CA VAL A 1196 19.85 41.21 8.81
C VAL A 1196 20.46 40.09 7.99
#